data_AF-A0A2E2V3S6-F1
#
_entry.id   AF-A0A2E2V3S6-F1
#
_cell.length_a   1.000
_cell.length_b   1.000
_cell.length_c   1.000
_cell.angle_alpha   90.00
_cell.angle_beta   90.00
_cell.angle_gamma   90.00
#
_symmetry.space_group_name_H-M   'P 1'
#
loop_
_entity.id
_entity.type
_entity.pdbx_description
1 polymer ?
#
loop_
_entity_poly.entity_id
_entity_poly.type
_entity_poly.pdbx_seq_one_letter_code
_entity_poly.pdbx_strand_id
1 'polypeptide(L)'
;MRKGFPYLICFILLLSNYITAQVVATGDTVLCDGQQGNVQVVLSATSYAVDLTDSNIYSDDVFGSVIDMGFDFVFYGNTYSQVVLASNNYLSFNTGNAGGYSDWTIDYAIPTTQEPEVQNAILCPWQDIYPGVNGNGIIAYATTGEAPNRVFIASFCGIPMFSCTDICYSSQIKLFESTNIIETHIAQKVLCTTWNSGAAIHGLHNQDGSIAHVVTGLDGIERNFPNQWTCENDGWRFTPNGDNDYIIESIEFAPAVAGTDITWQDEFGNTIGTGGEITVIPGGNVTYTAGASLCGDAGDWCGFEGGIEGDDVTISFEELEINGDGADIICYNANNGTIELIAPNTGNWVYNLYLNNNLINSEASTNSNFTFNNLPPGIYSGTITEATSDCISEELIFELLEPDEINVSFTETNISCFNGENGEIELEISGGTYPYNTIIGDDSGIIEEQAGSSLTFNNLSAGDYYFSTIDENGCLVPGDEVFFTITEPLELIISAEAGAVTCENAQNGFIDITAIGGTPGYEYSWTSDNGFTSSNQDINQINGGFYTINVNDLNGCSNTLIIEVPENDAMVVDGMTSECINNNGTITISTIGGTPEYQYNLISDGVTIETNNEGVFTNLEEGEYSVLVVDLFACESEAEFTLNAAPIADFNTAEYEFMLSNTPTNFTDLSIDVNISAWEWDFGDGNTSNEQNPSNLYTEPGSYYITLSITDEYGCEDEIKKEIQILQDYYSYTPDIFTPNNDGVNDTFAPSLLNVDMNTYNLRIYDRWGKEVFETNSYEIGWDGKLKDGSMLPPDVYSYKIIYKTNLGEEKKETGKITMAR
;
A
#
# COMPACT_ATOMS: atom_id res chain seq x y z
N MET A 1 -2.85 -27.32 -69.46
CA MET A 1 -1.65 -27.19 -70.32
C MET A 1 -0.46 -27.81 -69.57
N ARG A 2 0.24 -28.79 -70.17
CA ARG A 2 1.45 -29.54 -69.69
C ARG A 2 1.21 -30.47 -68.49
N LYS A 3 1.69 -31.72 -68.39
CA LYS A 3 2.45 -32.76 -69.15
C LYS A 3 2.25 -34.01 -68.23
N GLY A 4 1.92 -35.26 -68.60
CA GLY A 4 2.48 -36.14 -69.63
C GLY A 4 3.75 -36.85 -69.14
N PHE A 5 3.67 -38.04 -68.54
CA PHE A 5 4.31 -39.31 -68.99
C PHE A 5 4.05 -40.50 -68.01
N PRO A 6 3.97 -41.76 -68.50
CA PRO A 6 3.46 -42.94 -67.76
C PRO A 6 4.57 -43.92 -67.35
N TYR A 7 4.29 -44.83 -66.41
CA TYR A 7 5.11 -46.03 -66.20
C TYR A 7 4.26 -47.31 -66.33
N LEU A 8 4.54 -47.99 -67.43
CA LEU A 8 4.18 -49.36 -67.75
C LEU A 8 5.24 -50.27 -67.07
N ILE A 9 4.84 -51.12 -66.13
CA ILE A 9 5.68 -52.25 -65.70
C ILE A 9 4.82 -53.52 -65.74
N CYS A 10 5.07 -54.29 -66.79
CA CYS A 10 4.67 -55.67 -66.97
C CYS A 10 5.68 -56.54 -66.20
N PHE A 11 5.20 -57.31 -65.23
CA PHE A 11 5.91 -58.46 -64.68
C PHE A 11 4.98 -59.67 -64.73
N ILE A 12 5.15 -60.48 -65.77
CA ILE A 12 4.61 -61.84 -65.85
C ILE A 12 5.62 -62.72 -65.12
N LEU A 13 5.29 -63.09 -63.88
CA LEU A 13 5.94 -64.19 -63.15
C LEU A 13 5.06 -65.42 -63.35
N LEU A 14 5.61 -66.40 -64.08
CA LEU A 14 5.06 -67.75 -64.23
C LEU A 14 5.03 -68.44 -62.86
N LEU A 15 3.89 -68.34 -62.17
CA LEU A 15 3.48 -69.31 -61.17
C LEU A 15 2.96 -70.54 -61.91
N SER A 16 3.50 -71.71 -61.60
CA SER A 16 2.84 -72.98 -61.92
C SER A 16 1.53 -73.01 -61.14
N ASN A 17 0.44 -72.66 -61.82
CA ASN A 17 -0.91 -72.68 -61.28
C ASN A 17 -1.27 -74.12 -60.88
N TYR A 18 -1.07 -74.47 -59.62
CA TYR A 18 -1.98 -75.41 -58.96
C TYR A 18 -3.27 -74.62 -58.79
N ILE A 19 -4.24 -74.87 -59.66
CA ILE A 19 -5.51 -74.16 -59.60
C ILE A 19 -6.34 -74.84 -58.51
N THR A 20 -6.32 -74.26 -57.31
CA THR A 20 -7.27 -74.58 -56.24
C THR A 20 -8.63 -73.99 -56.61
N ALA A 21 -9.68 -74.77 -56.37
CA ALA A 21 -11.06 -74.38 -56.60
C ALA A 21 -11.55 -73.66 -55.33
N GLN A 22 -11.67 -72.32 -55.35
CA GLN A 22 -12.12 -71.54 -54.18
C GLN A 22 -13.17 -70.51 -54.61
N VAL A 23 -14.13 -70.21 -53.71
CA VAL A 23 -14.89 -68.97 -53.75
C VAL A 23 -14.13 -67.94 -52.90
N VAL A 24 -13.46 -66.97 -53.53
CA VAL A 24 -12.72 -65.91 -52.83
C VAL A 24 -13.58 -64.66 -52.82
N ALA A 25 -13.88 -64.11 -51.65
CA ALA A 25 -14.64 -62.88 -51.50
C ALA A 25 -13.70 -61.73 -51.06
N THR A 26 -13.88 -60.52 -51.59
CA THR A 26 -13.08 -59.34 -51.23
C THR A 26 -13.98 -58.11 -51.10
N GLY A 27 -13.69 -57.25 -50.12
CA GLY A 27 -14.47 -56.04 -49.87
C GLY A 27 -14.56 -55.59 -48.40
N ASP A 28 -13.72 -56.11 -47.49
CA ASP A 28 -13.72 -55.67 -46.09
C ASP A 28 -13.56 -54.15 -46.05
N THR A 29 -14.50 -53.47 -45.38
CA THR A 29 -14.57 -52.01 -45.36
C THR A 29 -14.84 -51.51 -43.96
N VAL A 30 -14.09 -50.50 -43.52
CA VAL A 30 -14.39 -49.72 -42.31
C VAL A 30 -15.00 -48.39 -42.74
N LEU A 31 -16.16 -48.05 -42.20
CA LEU A 31 -16.88 -46.80 -42.40
C LEU A 31 -16.95 -46.02 -41.09
N CYS A 32 -17.24 -44.73 -41.15
CA CYS A 32 -17.39 -43.91 -39.95
C CYS A 32 -18.79 -44.06 -39.35
N ASP A 33 -18.89 -44.03 -38.03
CA ASP A 33 -20.19 -43.94 -37.36
C ASP A 33 -21.00 -42.72 -37.87
N GLY A 34 -22.32 -42.90 -38.04
CA GLY A 34 -23.21 -41.95 -38.73
C GLY A 34 -23.34 -42.16 -40.25
N GLN A 35 -22.52 -43.02 -40.87
CA GLN A 35 -22.64 -43.37 -42.28
C GLN A 35 -23.60 -44.54 -42.57
N GLN A 36 -24.21 -45.13 -41.52
CA GLN A 36 -25.14 -46.26 -41.66
C GLN A 36 -26.29 -45.92 -42.59
N GLY A 37 -26.57 -46.81 -43.55
CA GLY A 37 -27.66 -46.64 -44.50
C GLY A 37 -27.41 -45.59 -45.60
N ASN A 38 -26.26 -44.91 -45.61
CA ASN A 38 -25.98 -43.78 -46.51
C ASN A 38 -24.85 -44.06 -47.50
N VAL A 39 -23.94 -44.99 -47.21
CA VAL A 39 -22.76 -45.30 -48.04
C VAL A 39 -22.93 -46.66 -48.72
N GLN A 40 -22.68 -46.70 -50.02
CA GLN A 40 -22.68 -47.93 -50.83
C GLN A 40 -21.30 -48.59 -50.78
N VAL A 41 -21.25 -49.89 -50.51
CA VAL A 41 -20.03 -50.70 -50.53
C VAL A 41 -20.18 -51.78 -51.60
N VAL A 42 -19.14 -51.98 -52.42
CA VAL A 42 -19.10 -53.00 -53.46
C VAL A 42 -18.31 -54.20 -52.95
N LEU A 43 -18.95 -55.37 -52.94
CA LEU A 43 -18.34 -56.66 -52.59
C LEU A 43 -18.11 -57.46 -53.87
N SER A 44 -17.02 -58.23 -53.94
CA SER A 44 -16.69 -59.02 -55.13
C SER A 44 -16.25 -60.43 -54.78
N ALA A 45 -16.59 -61.42 -55.61
CA ALA A 45 -16.23 -62.81 -55.41
C ALA A 45 -15.98 -63.57 -56.74
N THR A 46 -15.14 -64.60 -56.70
CA THR A 46 -14.80 -65.46 -57.85
C THR A 46 -14.79 -66.95 -57.47
N SER A 47 -15.32 -67.85 -58.33
CA SER A 47 -15.32 -69.32 -58.13
C SER A 47 -14.57 -70.07 -59.25
N TYR A 48 -13.96 -71.22 -58.93
CA TYR A 48 -13.33 -72.12 -59.91
C TYR A 48 -13.62 -73.58 -59.53
N ALA A 49 -13.96 -74.46 -60.49
CA ALA A 49 -14.13 -75.91 -60.27
C ALA A 49 -13.62 -76.70 -61.49
N VAL A 50 -13.12 -77.93 -61.28
CA VAL A 50 -12.62 -78.82 -62.36
C VAL A 50 -13.70 -79.86 -62.68
N ASP A 51 -14.32 -79.74 -63.85
CA ASP A 51 -15.31 -80.70 -64.35
C ASP A 51 -14.59 -81.92 -64.98
N LEU A 52 -14.91 -83.13 -64.52
CA LEU A 52 -14.37 -84.40 -65.02
C LEU A 52 -15.20 -85.02 -66.15
N THR A 53 -16.16 -84.28 -66.73
CA THR A 53 -16.97 -84.77 -67.85
C THR A 53 -16.17 -85.25 -69.07
N ASP A 54 -14.86 -85.01 -69.14
CA ASP A 54 -13.98 -85.33 -70.27
C ASP A 54 -13.10 -86.60 -70.13
N SER A 55 -13.34 -87.51 -69.16
CA SER A 55 -12.52 -88.74 -69.06
C SER A 55 -13.27 -90.03 -68.63
N ASN A 56 -13.94 -90.70 -69.58
CA ASN A 56 -14.29 -92.14 -69.61
C ASN A 56 -14.99 -92.82 -68.40
N ILE A 57 -15.31 -92.15 -67.30
CA ILE A 57 -15.93 -92.75 -66.10
C ILE A 57 -17.46 -92.94 -66.21
N TYR A 58 -18.09 -92.49 -67.30
CA TYR A 58 -19.53 -92.67 -67.56
C TYR A 58 -19.90 -94.06 -68.10
N SER A 59 -18.99 -95.02 -68.13
CA SER A 59 -19.31 -96.41 -68.45
C SER A 59 -19.48 -97.22 -67.19
N ASP A 60 -20.39 -98.20 -67.24
CA ASP A 60 -20.67 -99.10 -66.14
C ASP A 60 -19.41 -99.85 -65.76
N ASP A 61 -19.18 -100.06 -64.47
CA ASP A 61 -18.02 -100.74 -63.93
C ASP A 61 -16.66 -100.19 -64.42
N VAL A 62 -16.45 -98.86 -64.40
CA VAL A 62 -15.16 -98.26 -64.81
C VAL A 62 -14.59 -97.30 -63.77
N PHE A 63 -13.27 -97.40 -63.57
CA PHE A 63 -12.50 -96.40 -62.83
C PHE A 63 -12.05 -95.24 -63.72
N GLY A 64 -12.11 -94.02 -63.19
CA GLY A 64 -11.56 -92.82 -63.83
C GLY A 64 -10.03 -92.79 -63.87
N SER A 65 -9.48 -91.63 -64.26
CA SER A 65 -8.05 -91.36 -64.15
C SER A 65 -7.61 -91.11 -62.69
N VAL A 66 -6.31 -91.17 -62.45
CA VAL A 66 -5.72 -90.77 -61.15
C VAL A 66 -5.94 -89.27 -60.92
N ILE A 67 -6.45 -88.92 -59.74
CA ILE A 67 -6.70 -87.55 -59.29
C ILE A 67 -5.71 -87.22 -58.19
N ASP A 68 -5.04 -86.08 -58.31
CA ASP A 68 -4.24 -85.48 -57.24
C ASP A 68 -5.15 -84.67 -56.33
N MET A 69 -5.18 -84.99 -55.03
CA MET A 69 -6.01 -84.27 -54.06
C MET A 69 -5.45 -82.88 -53.72
N GLY A 70 -4.18 -82.64 -54.02
CA GLY A 70 -3.46 -81.41 -53.69
C GLY A 70 -2.87 -81.40 -52.28
N PHE A 71 -3.17 -82.38 -51.43
CA PHE A 71 -2.61 -82.55 -50.08
C PHE A 71 -2.41 -84.03 -49.71
N ASP A 72 -1.60 -84.28 -48.69
CA ASP A 72 -1.39 -85.60 -48.10
C ASP A 72 -2.53 -85.94 -47.13
N PHE A 73 -3.18 -87.08 -47.32
CA PHE A 73 -4.27 -87.58 -46.48
C PHE A 73 -3.91 -88.95 -45.89
N VAL A 74 -4.14 -89.14 -44.60
CA VAL A 74 -3.85 -90.40 -43.89
C VAL A 74 -5.11 -91.26 -43.83
N PHE A 75 -5.10 -92.39 -44.52
CA PHE A 75 -6.16 -93.39 -44.52
C PHE A 75 -5.68 -94.73 -43.97
N TYR A 76 -6.30 -95.22 -42.90
CA TYR A 76 -5.87 -96.44 -42.17
C TYR A 76 -4.35 -96.47 -41.85
N GLY A 77 -3.77 -95.33 -41.49
CA GLY A 77 -2.35 -95.20 -41.13
C GLY A 77 -1.38 -95.06 -42.30
N ASN A 78 -1.85 -95.16 -43.54
CA ASN A 78 -1.05 -94.93 -44.74
C ASN A 78 -1.33 -93.54 -45.32
N THR A 79 -0.32 -92.89 -45.87
CA THR A 79 -0.45 -91.57 -46.48
C THR A 79 -0.68 -91.68 -47.98
N TYR A 80 -1.70 -90.99 -48.48
CA TYR A 80 -2.07 -90.90 -49.89
C TYR A 80 -2.23 -89.44 -50.28
N SER A 81 -1.70 -89.06 -51.45
CA SER A 81 -1.96 -87.76 -52.09
C SER A 81 -2.82 -87.88 -53.34
N GLN A 82 -3.16 -89.11 -53.72
CA GLN A 82 -3.87 -89.41 -54.95
C GLN A 82 -4.99 -90.42 -54.72
N VAL A 83 -6.06 -90.25 -55.47
CA VAL A 83 -7.27 -91.08 -55.43
C VAL A 83 -7.74 -91.39 -56.84
N VAL A 84 -8.64 -92.35 -56.97
CA VAL A 84 -9.37 -92.66 -58.20
C VAL A 84 -10.84 -92.77 -57.84
N LEU A 85 -11.71 -92.15 -58.64
CA LEU A 85 -13.16 -92.31 -58.50
C LEU A 85 -13.64 -93.44 -59.42
N ALA A 86 -14.65 -94.17 -58.97
CA ALA A 86 -15.31 -95.21 -59.75
C ALA A 86 -16.74 -94.80 -60.14
N SER A 87 -17.18 -95.25 -61.31
CA SER A 87 -18.55 -95.08 -61.81
C SER A 87 -19.59 -95.62 -60.82
N ASN A 88 -19.24 -96.69 -60.09
CA ASN A 88 -20.08 -97.37 -59.12
C ASN A 88 -20.17 -96.62 -57.77
N ASN A 89 -19.90 -95.30 -57.77
CA ASN A 89 -20.11 -94.35 -56.69
C ASN A 89 -19.28 -94.61 -55.42
N TYR A 90 -17.96 -94.72 -55.62
CA TYR A 90 -16.98 -94.81 -54.55
C TYR A 90 -15.63 -94.21 -54.95
N LEU A 91 -14.81 -93.94 -53.93
CA LEU A 91 -13.45 -93.43 -54.06
C LEU A 91 -12.46 -94.51 -53.60
N SER A 92 -11.43 -94.79 -54.40
CA SER A 92 -10.35 -95.71 -54.03
C SER A 92 -9.02 -94.98 -53.91
N PHE A 93 -8.26 -95.32 -52.87
CA PHE A 93 -6.87 -94.91 -52.70
C PHE A 93 -5.89 -95.85 -53.44
N ASN A 94 -6.38 -96.93 -54.07
CA ASN A 94 -5.57 -97.79 -54.93
C ASN A 94 -5.53 -97.24 -56.36
N THR A 95 -4.54 -96.37 -56.63
CA THR A 95 -4.38 -95.73 -57.95
C THR A 95 -4.05 -96.70 -59.09
N GLY A 96 -3.64 -97.93 -58.78
CA GLY A 96 -3.45 -99.00 -59.77
C GLY A 96 -4.73 -99.43 -60.48
N ASN A 97 -5.90 -99.10 -59.92
CA ASN A 97 -7.20 -99.39 -60.50
C ASN A 97 -7.60 -98.41 -61.62
N ALA A 98 -6.88 -97.29 -61.79
CA ALA A 98 -7.23 -96.24 -62.76
C ALA A 98 -7.38 -96.78 -64.20
N GLY A 99 -8.50 -96.45 -64.85
CA GLY A 99 -8.85 -96.94 -66.19
C GLY A 99 -9.13 -98.45 -66.28
N GLY A 100 -9.20 -99.16 -65.15
CA GLY A 100 -9.57 -100.56 -65.04
C GLY A 100 -11.09 -100.80 -64.91
N TYR A 101 -11.45 -102.06 -64.71
CA TYR A 101 -12.84 -102.49 -64.52
C TYR A 101 -13.17 -102.48 -63.01
N SER A 102 -14.34 -101.95 -62.66
CA SER A 102 -14.87 -101.76 -61.31
C SER A 102 -16.13 -102.62 -61.13
N ASP A 103 -16.02 -103.93 -61.31
CA ASP A 103 -17.17 -104.85 -61.31
C ASP A 103 -17.92 -104.84 -59.96
N TRP A 104 -19.22 -105.10 -60.01
CA TRP A 104 -20.06 -105.30 -58.83
C TRP A 104 -20.53 -106.76 -58.74
N THR A 105 -19.88 -107.56 -57.90
CA THR A 105 -20.24 -108.96 -57.61
C THR A 105 -20.83 -109.10 -56.20
N ILE A 106 -22.14 -109.38 -56.09
CA ILE A 106 -22.87 -109.28 -54.81
C ILE A 106 -23.07 -110.59 -54.04
N ASP A 107 -22.08 -111.47 -54.03
CA ASP A 107 -22.26 -112.75 -53.37
C ASP A 107 -22.10 -112.69 -51.83
N TYR A 108 -21.64 -111.54 -51.24
CA TYR A 108 -21.28 -111.43 -49.81
C TYR A 108 -21.49 -110.04 -49.17
N ALA A 109 -21.72 -110.02 -47.84
CA ALA A 109 -21.61 -108.81 -46.99
C ALA A 109 -20.12 -108.44 -46.81
N ILE A 110 -19.77 -107.16 -46.68
CA ILE A 110 -18.35 -106.79 -46.44
C ILE A 110 -17.93 -107.23 -45.03
N PRO A 111 -16.72 -107.78 -44.82
CA PRO A 111 -15.61 -108.00 -45.76
C PRO A 111 -15.25 -109.48 -46.00
N THR A 112 -14.98 -109.81 -47.28
CA THR A 112 -14.17 -110.98 -47.66
C THR A 112 -12.99 -110.52 -48.51
N THR A 113 -11.87 -111.26 -48.48
CA THR A 113 -10.67 -110.99 -49.31
C THR A 113 -10.84 -111.38 -50.77
N GLN A 114 -12.08 -111.61 -51.25
CA GLN A 114 -12.34 -112.15 -52.58
C GLN A 114 -12.48 -111.07 -53.67
N GLU A 115 -12.68 -109.82 -53.27
CA GLU A 115 -12.91 -108.67 -54.17
C GLU A 115 -11.78 -107.62 -53.99
N PRO A 116 -10.65 -107.74 -54.72
CA PRO A 116 -9.47 -106.88 -54.54
C PRO A 116 -9.65 -105.45 -55.06
N GLU A 117 -10.59 -105.19 -55.96
CA GLU A 117 -10.85 -103.87 -56.57
C GLU A 117 -11.53 -102.85 -55.63
N VAL A 118 -12.19 -103.33 -54.57
CA VAL A 118 -12.82 -102.48 -53.53
C VAL A 118 -12.03 -102.37 -52.24
N GLN A 119 -10.82 -102.94 -52.21
CA GLN A 119 -9.89 -102.72 -51.12
C GLN A 119 -9.35 -101.29 -51.15
N ASN A 120 -9.02 -100.76 -49.97
CA ASN A 120 -8.47 -99.42 -49.81
C ASN A 120 -9.40 -98.30 -50.33
N ALA A 121 -10.67 -98.32 -49.94
CA ALA A 121 -11.72 -97.48 -50.55
C ALA A 121 -12.75 -96.90 -49.56
N ILE A 122 -13.41 -95.83 -49.99
CA ILE A 122 -14.55 -95.14 -49.36
C ILE A 122 -15.77 -95.38 -50.25
N LEU A 123 -16.71 -96.18 -49.76
CA LEU A 123 -17.92 -96.61 -50.46
C LEU A 123 -19.07 -95.66 -50.06
N CYS A 124 -19.57 -94.79 -50.95
CA CYS A 124 -20.56 -93.77 -50.58
C CYS A 124 -21.61 -93.45 -51.66
N PRO A 125 -22.65 -94.29 -51.77
CA PRO A 125 -22.57 -95.73 -51.60
C PRO A 125 -22.02 -96.42 -52.82
N TRP A 126 -21.24 -97.47 -52.60
CA TRP A 126 -20.87 -98.39 -53.67
C TRP A 126 -22.12 -99.17 -54.10
N GLN A 127 -22.41 -99.15 -55.40
CA GLN A 127 -23.53 -99.86 -56.02
C GLN A 127 -23.37 -99.93 -57.55
N ASP A 128 -24.11 -100.85 -58.17
CA ASP A 128 -24.26 -100.97 -59.62
C ASP A 128 -25.08 -99.79 -60.20
N ILE A 129 -24.63 -99.22 -61.32
CA ILE A 129 -25.20 -98.00 -61.91
C ILE A 129 -25.69 -98.25 -63.35
N TYR A 130 -26.63 -97.45 -63.88
CA TYR A 130 -27.03 -97.54 -65.30
C TYR A 130 -26.54 -96.35 -66.11
N PRO A 131 -25.41 -96.46 -66.80
CA PRO A 131 -24.94 -95.34 -67.59
C PRO A 131 -25.76 -95.17 -68.88
N GLY A 132 -26.29 -93.95 -69.07
CA GLY A 132 -26.88 -93.53 -70.34
C GLY A 132 -28.41 -93.53 -70.46
N VAL A 133 -29.18 -93.68 -69.37
CA VAL A 133 -30.64 -93.42 -69.37
C VAL A 133 -31.00 -92.25 -68.45
N ASN A 134 -31.89 -91.38 -68.93
CA ASN A 134 -32.42 -90.18 -68.25
C ASN A 134 -31.37 -89.14 -67.82
N GLY A 135 -30.42 -88.77 -68.69
CA GLY A 135 -29.69 -87.50 -68.60
C GLY A 135 -28.87 -87.25 -67.32
N ASN A 136 -27.54 -87.26 -67.47
CA ASN A 136 -26.63 -86.36 -66.76
C ASN A 136 -26.50 -86.49 -65.24
N GLY A 137 -26.30 -87.70 -64.71
CA GLY A 137 -25.54 -87.78 -63.46
C GLY A 137 -24.15 -87.16 -63.66
N ILE A 138 -23.58 -86.48 -62.68
CA ILE A 138 -22.27 -85.82 -62.75
C ILE A 138 -21.36 -86.37 -61.66
N ILE A 139 -20.16 -86.80 -62.03
CA ILE A 139 -19.09 -87.09 -61.08
C ILE A 139 -18.06 -85.96 -61.20
N ALA A 140 -17.98 -85.10 -60.19
CA ALA A 140 -17.10 -83.94 -60.15
C ALA A 140 -16.26 -83.95 -58.88
N TYR A 141 -15.11 -83.27 -58.90
CA TYR A 141 -14.35 -83.03 -57.68
C TYR A 141 -13.77 -81.62 -57.63
N ALA A 142 -13.46 -81.16 -56.43
CA ALA A 142 -12.77 -79.92 -56.18
C ALA A 142 -11.91 -80.04 -54.91
N THR A 143 -10.74 -79.38 -54.91
CA THR A 143 -10.00 -79.11 -53.68
C THR A 143 -10.18 -77.65 -53.33
N THR A 144 -10.74 -77.38 -52.16
CA THR A 144 -11.10 -76.06 -51.65
C THR A 144 -10.26 -75.69 -50.42
N GLY A 145 -10.19 -74.41 -50.10
CA GLY A 145 -9.40 -73.88 -48.98
C GLY A 145 -7.91 -73.74 -49.29
N GLU A 146 -7.17 -73.22 -48.32
CA GLU A 146 -5.71 -73.04 -48.37
C GLU A 146 -5.02 -73.96 -47.36
N ALA A 147 -3.78 -74.36 -47.66
CA ALA A 147 -3.00 -75.20 -46.76
C ALA A 147 -2.84 -74.50 -45.39
N PRO A 148 -3.01 -75.20 -44.25
CA PRO A 148 -3.17 -76.64 -44.08
C PRO A 148 -4.63 -77.13 -43.96
N ASN A 149 -5.63 -76.29 -44.27
CA ASN A 149 -7.05 -76.58 -44.05
C ASN A 149 -7.80 -76.88 -45.34
N ARG A 150 -7.15 -77.52 -46.31
CA ARG A 150 -7.80 -77.86 -47.57
C ARG A 150 -8.82 -78.97 -47.39
N VAL A 151 -9.85 -78.95 -48.24
CA VAL A 151 -10.88 -80.00 -48.29
C VAL A 151 -10.99 -80.49 -49.71
N PHE A 152 -10.72 -81.79 -49.93
CA PHE A 152 -11.01 -82.46 -51.19
C PHE A 152 -12.45 -82.96 -51.16
N ILE A 153 -13.23 -82.57 -52.15
CA ILE A 153 -14.65 -82.85 -52.27
C ILE A 153 -14.86 -83.61 -53.57
N ALA A 154 -15.42 -84.81 -53.51
CA ALA A 154 -15.90 -85.56 -54.66
C ALA A 154 -17.42 -85.70 -54.58
N SER A 155 -18.13 -85.24 -55.61
CA SER A 155 -19.59 -85.25 -55.70
C SER A 155 -20.04 -86.18 -56.81
N PHE A 156 -20.99 -87.05 -56.49
CA PHE A 156 -21.69 -87.94 -57.40
C PHE A 156 -23.15 -87.47 -57.44
N CYS A 157 -23.49 -86.61 -58.38
CA CYS A 157 -24.77 -85.94 -58.47
C CYS A 157 -25.70 -86.72 -59.40
N GLY A 158 -26.93 -87.02 -58.97
CA GLY A 158 -27.98 -87.55 -59.86
C GLY A 158 -27.64 -88.88 -60.53
N ILE A 159 -26.95 -89.79 -59.82
CA ILE A 159 -26.52 -91.07 -60.38
C ILE A 159 -27.71 -92.05 -60.44
N PRO A 160 -28.09 -92.57 -61.63
CA PRO A 160 -29.20 -93.52 -61.78
C PRO A 160 -28.82 -94.96 -61.40
N MET A 161 -29.76 -95.70 -60.80
CA MET A 161 -29.55 -97.09 -60.37
C MET A 161 -29.81 -98.12 -61.50
N PHE A 162 -29.01 -99.19 -61.57
CA PHE A 162 -29.20 -100.29 -62.54
C PHE A 162 -30.61 -100.91 -62.44
N SER A 163 -31.33 -100.98 -63.57
CA SER A 163 -32.74 -101.42 -63.71
C SER A 163 -33.84 -100.61 -62.99
N CYS A 164 -33.51 -99.46 -62.38
CA CYS A 164 -34.45 -98.49 -61.81
C CYS A 164 -34.11 -97.06 -62.26
N THR A 165 -34.11 -96.82 -63.57
CA THR A 165 -33.59 -95.58 -64.18
C THR A 165 -34.41 -94.31 -63.93
N ASP A 166 -35.59 -94.43 -63.31
CA ASP A 166 -36.42 -93.29 -62.88
C ASP A 166 -36.09 -92.85 -61.44
N ILE A 167 -35.19 -93.57 -60.77
CA ILE A 167 -34.69 -93.29 -59.43
C ILE A 167 -33.23 -92.84 -59.55
N CYS A 168 -32.96 -91.63 -59.10
CA CYS A 168 -31.63 -91.06 -58.99
C CYS A 168 -31.38 -90.65 -57.54
N TYR A 169 -30.12 -90.61 -57.16
CA TYR A 169 -29.69 -90.14 -55.85
C TYR A 169 -28.36 -89.42 -56.03
N SER A 170 -27.97 -88.69 -55.00
CA SER A 170 -26.68 -88.02 -55.01
C SER A 170 -25.89 -88.33 -53.75
N SER A 171 -24.58 -88.27 -53.86
CA SER A 171 -23.68 -88.40 -52.73
C SER A 171 -22.46 -87.51 -52.86
N GLN A 172 -21.80 -87.24 -51.74
CA GLN A 172 -20.58 -86.46 -51.69
C GLN A 172 -19.63 -87.02 -50.63
N ILE A 173 -18.37 -87.13 -50.99
CA ILE A 173 -17.26 -87.51 -50.12
C ILE A 173 -16.39 -86.28 -49.91
N LYS A 174 -16.10 -85.93 -48.65
CA LYS A 174 -15.17 -84.86 -48.28
C LYS A 174 -14.02 -85.43 -47.49
N LEU A 175 -12.80 -85.01 -47.82
CA LEU A 175 -11.56 -85.36 -47.12
C LEU A 175 -10.92 -84.08 -46.61
N PHE A 176 -10.71 -83.97 -45.31
CA PHE A 176 -10.16 -82.77 -44.67
C PHE A 176 -8.66 -82.94 -44.41
N GLU A 177 -7.83 -82.04 -44.95
CA GLU A 177 -6.36 -82.10 -44.91
C GLU A 177 -5.81 -82.14 -43.48
N SER A 178 -6.17 -81.17 -42.64
CA SER A 178 -5.55 -81.02 -41.31
C SER A 178 -5.97 -82.10 -40.32
N THR A 179 -7.16 -82.67 -40.49
CA THR A 179 -7.77 -83.58 -39.52
C THR A 179 -7.80 -85.04 -39.97
N ASN A 180 -7.59 -85.30 -41.27
CA ASN A 180 -7.81 -86.60 -41.91
C ASN A 180 -9.24 -87.15 -41.71
N ILE A 181 -10.18 -86.26 -41.41
CA ILE A 181 -11.60 -86.59 -41.29
C ILE A 181 -12.16 -86.88 -42.68
N ILE A 182 -13.04 -87.88 -42.73
CA ILE A 182 -13.86 -88.17 -43.92
C ILE A 182 -15.29 -87.79 -43.58
N GLU A 183 -15.95 -87.04 -44.43
CA GLU A 183 -17.40 -86.88 -44.38
C GLU A 183 -18.04 -87.44 -45.64
N THR A 184 -19.21 -87.99 -45.45
CA THR A 184 -20.02 -88.57 -46.52
C THR A 184 -21.44 -88.08 -46.38
N HIS A 185 -22.01 -87.59 -47.47
CA HIS A 185 -23.38 -87.09 -47.53
C HIS A 185 -24.11 -87.85 -48.62
N ILE A 186 -25.33 -88.29 -48.36
CA ILE A 186 -26.17 -89.02 -49.30
C ILE A 186 -27.56 -88.40 -49.29
N ALA A 187 -28.11 -88.15 -50.46
CA ALA A 187 -29.41 -87.53 -50.64
C ALA A 187 -30.31 -88.36 -51.55
N GLN A 188 -31.57 -88.49 -51.14
CA GLN A 188 -32.68 -89.08 -51.88
C GLN A 188 -32.46 -90.51 -52.39
N LYS A 189 -31.72 -91.34 -51.65
CA LYS A 189 -31.59 -92.75 -52.00
C LYS A 189 -32.86 -93.51 -51.63
N VAL A 190 -33.61 -93.95 -52.64
CA VAL A 190 -34.82 -94.77 -52.46
C VAL A 190 -34.60 -96.23 -52.90
N LEU A 191 -35.50 -97.13 -52.50
CA LEU A 191 -35.37 -98.56 -52.72
C LEU A 191 -35.70 -98.94 -54.17
N CYS A 192 -34.75 -99.57 -54.87
CA CYS A 192 -34.96 -100.15 -56.20
C CYS A 192 -35.33 -101.65 -56.10
N THR A 193 -36.55 -102.06 -56.43
CA THR A 193 -36.97 -103.48 -56.23
C THR A 193 -36.75 -104.41 -57.42
N THR A 194 -36.27 -103.92 -58.57
CA THR A 194 -36.28 -104.67 -59.85
C THR A 194 -34.98 -105.41 -60.16
N TRP A 195 -33.83 -104.88 -59.78
CA TRP A 195 -32.52 -105.54 -59.88
C TRP A 195 -31.80 -105.46 -58.55
N ASN A 196 -31.34 -106.62 -58.09
CA ASN A 196 -30.62 -106.79 -56.83
C ASN A 196 -31.28 -106.15 -55.60
N SER A 197 -32.60 -105.87 -55.67
CA SER A 197 -33.39 -105.24 -54.61
C SER A 197 -32.77 -103.96 -54.01
N GLY A 198 -32.02 -103.20 -54.82
CA GLY A 198 -31.49 -101.89 -54.45
C GLY A 198 -30.29 -101.95 -53.51
N ALA A 199 -29.59 -103.08 -53.52
CA ALA A 199 -28.41 -103.30 -52.70
C ALA A 199 -27.33 -102.25 -52.97
N ALA A 200 -26.74 -101.76 -51.89
CA ALA A 200 -25.71 -100.74 -51.91
C ALA A 200 -24.98 -100.76 -50.55
N ILE A 201 -23.73 -100.31 -50.54
CA ILE A 201 -22.88 -100.38 -49.35
C ILE A 201 -22.31 -99.01 -49.03
N HIS A 202 -22.39 -98.60 -47.76
CA HIS A 202 -21.82 -97.33 -47.29
C HIS A 202 -20.85 -97.58 -46.15
N GLY A 203 -19.56 -97.37 -46.41
CA GLY A 203 -18.52 -97.62 -45.42
C GLY A 203 -17.10 -97.42 -45.94
N LEU A 204 -16.12 -97.74 -45.09
CA LEU A 204 -14.69 -97.68 -45.39
C LEU A 204 -14.09 -99.08 -45.37
N HIS A 205 -13.05 -99.29 -46.19
CA HIS A 205 -12.30 -100.55 -46.25
C HIS A 205 -10.80 -100.29 -46.28
N ASN A 206 -10.05 -101.02 -45.44
CA ASN A 206 -8.59 -100.90 -45.40
C ASN A 206 -7.90 -101.59 -46.59
N GLN A 207 -6.57 -101.50 -46.64
CA GLN A 207 -5.77 -101.89 -47.82
C GLN A 207 -5.85 -103.37 -48.21
N ASP A 208 -5.96 -104.30 -47.25
CA ASP A 208 -6.04 -105.74 -47.50
C ASP A 208 -7.47 -106.30 -47.31
N GLY A 209 -8.39 -105.40 -47.02
CA GLY A 209 -9.78 -105.67 -46.78
C GLY A 209 -10.11 -106.42 -45.49
N SER A 210 -9.16 -106.51 -44.55
CA SER A 210 -9.37 -107.17 -43.26
C SER A 210 -10.20 -106.34 -42.26
N ILE A 211 -10.29 -105.02 -42.44
CA ILE A 211 -11.02 -104.09 -41.58
C ILE A 211 -12.02 -103.29 -42.43
N ALA A 212 -13.29 -103.28 -42.01
CA ALA A 212 -14.35 -102.49 -42.62
C ALA A 212 -15.13 -101.71 -41.56
N HIS A 213 -15.41 -100.44 -41.83
CA HIS A 213 -16.31 -99.60 -41.04
C HIS A 213 -17.58 -99.36 -41.83
N VAL A 214 -18.67 -100.02 -41.47
CA VAL A 214 -19.94 -99.88 -42.18
C VAL A 214 -20.90 -99.00 -41.40
N VAL A 215 -21.52 -98.06 -42.11
CA VAL A 215 -22.48 -97.12 -41.53
C VAL A 215 -23.73 -97.87 -41.09
N THR A 216 -24.32 -97.46 -39.98
CA THR A 216 -25.67 -97.89 -39.58
C THR A 216 -26.58 -96.68 -39.68
N GLY A 217 -27.52 -96.69 -40.62
CA GLY A 217 -28.38 -95.53 -40.89
C GLY A 217 -29.15 -95.05 -39.65
N LEU A 218 -29.70 -93.84 -39.72
CA LEU A 218 -30.59 -93.30 -38.67
C LEU A 218 -31.85 -94.17 -38.44
N ASP A 219 -32.21 -95.01 -39.42
CA ASP A 219 -33.25 -96.04 -39.33
C ASP A 219 -32.84 -97.28 -38.51
N GLY A 220 -31.58 -97.35 -38.06
CA GLY A 220 -31.00 -98.47 -37.31
C GLY A 220 -30.58 -99.64 -38.19
N ILE A 221 -30.57 -99.48 -39.53
CA ILE A 221 -30.21 -100.54 -40.48
C ILE A 221 -28.75 -100.38 -40.91
N GLU A 222 -27.94 -101.42 -40.69
CA GLU A 222 -26.54 -101.49 -41.15
C GLU A 222 -26.48 -101.46 -42.68
N ARG A 223 -25.71 -100.55 -43.27
CA ARG A 223 -25.54 -100.34 -44.72
C ARG A 223 -24.53 -101.33 -45.32
N ASN A 224 -24.63 -102.61 -44.92
CA ASN A 224 -23.68 -103.69 -45.22
C ASN A 224 -24.29 -104.87 -46.00
N PHE A 225 -25.58 -104.82 -46.33
CA PHE A 225 -26.29 -105.98 -46.92
C PHE A 225 -27.45 -105.57 -47.86
N PRO A 226 -27.79 -106.39 -48.88
CA PRO A 226 -28.98 -106.17 -49.71
C PRO A 226 -30.32 -106.12 -48.94
N ASN A 227 -31.23 -105.24 -49.38
CA ASN A 227 -32.70 -105.38 -49.38
C ASN A 227 -33.61 -104.45 -48.53
N GLN A 228 -33.16 -103.44 -47.77
CA GLN A 228 -34.10 -102.47 -47.13
C GLN A 228 -33.58 -101.03 -46.96
N TRP A 229 -32.48 -100.65 -47.63
CA TRP A 229 -31.94 -99.31 -47.43
C TRP A 229 -32.68 -98.23 -48.25
N THR A 230 -33.29 -97.28 -47.54
CA THR A 230 -33.68 -95.96 -48.04
C THR A 230 -33.10 -94.86 -47.15
N CYS A 231 -32.69 -93.73 -47.70
CA CYS A 231 -32.41 -92.52 -46.93
C CYS A 231 -32.87 -91.27 -47.71
N GLU A 232 -33.64 -90.40 -47.05
CA GLU A 232 -34.03 -89.11 -47.65
C GLU A 232 -32.84 -88.16 -47.69
N ASN A 233 -32.12 -87.99 -46.58
CA ASN A 233 -30.90 -87.19 -46.46
C ASN A 233 -30.09 -87.76 -45.28
N ASP A 234 -28.83 -88.16 -45.51
CA ASP A 234 -27.99 -88.81 -44.52
C ASP A 234 -26.57 -88.25 -44.56
N GLY A 235 -25.96 -88.06 -43.39
CA GLY A 235 -24.65 -87.45 -43.24
C GLY A 235 -23.83 -88.21 -42.20
N TRP A 236 -22.62 -88.61 -42.57
CA TRP A 236 -21.74 -89.42 -41.73
C TRP A 236 -20.32 -88.91 -41.74
N ARG A 237 -19.73 -88.79 -40.55
CA ARG A 237 -18.34 -88.42 -40.34
C ARG A 237 -17.57 -89.63 -39.80
N PHE A 238 -16.40 -89.86 -40.38
CA PHE A 238 -15.42 -90.83 -39.92
C PHE A 238 -14.20 -90.08 -39.41
N THR A 239 -14.00 -90.14 -38.10
CA THR A 239 -12.91 -89.45 -37.41
C THR A 239 -11.82 -90.45 -37.07
N PRO A 240 -10.57 -90.26 -37.54
CA PRO A 240 -9.44 -91.12 -37.16
C PRO A 240 -9.27 -91.15 -35.64
N ASN A 241 -9.17 -92.35 -35.05
CA ASN A 241 -9.03 -92.51 -33.60
C ASN A 241 -7.57 -92.69 -33.14
N GLY A 242 -6.62 -92.69 -34.07
CA GLY A 242 -5.18 -92.83 -33.80
C GLY A 242 -4.64 -94.26 -33.83
N ASP A 243 -5.50 -95.28 -33.89
CA ASP A 243 -5.12 -96.71 -33.93
C ASP A 243 -5.20 -97.32 -35.35
N ASN A 244 -5.01 -96.48 -36.39
CA ASN A 244 -5.30 -96.83 -37.79
C ASN A 244 -6.74 -97.31 -37.98
N ASP A 245 -7.70 -96.63 -37.34
CA ASP A 245 -9.11 -97.01 -37.26
C ASP A 245 -9.98 -95.74 -37.15
N TYR A 246 -11.29 -95.84 -37.36
CA TYR A 246 -12.20 -94.69 -37.39
C TYR A 246 -13.37 -94.82 -36.42
N ILE A 247 -13.73 -93.69 -35.80
CA ILE A 247 -15.01 -93.53 -35.10
C ILE A 247 -16.03 -92.99 -36.10
N ILE A 248 -17.20 -93.63 -36.17
CA ILE A 248 -18.29 -93.26 -37.07
C ILE A 248 -19.35 -92.49 -36.27
N GLU A 249 -19.73 -91.30 -36.73
CA GLU A 249 -20.79 -90.48 -36.15
C GLU A 249 -21.72 -89.90 -37.22
N SER A 250 -23.02 -89.79 -36.91
CA SER A 250 -23.98 -89.11 -37.78
C SER A 250 -23.80 -87.60 -37.63
N ILE A 251 -23.78 -86.87 -38.75
CA ILE A 251 -23.71 -85.41 -38.80
C ILE A 251 -24.98 -84.83 -39.43
N GLU A 252 -25.25 -83.56 -39.17
CA GLU A 252 -26.33 -82.86 -39.86
C GLU A 252 -26.08 -82.87 -41.36
N PHE A 253 -27.14 -83.17 -42.12
CA PHE A 253 -27.06 -83.12 -43.56
C PHE A 253 -26.98 -81.65 -44.01
N ALA A 254 -25.80 -81.22 -44.42
CA ALA A 254 -25.55 -79.87 -44.92
C ALA A 254 -25.32 -79.92 -46.45
N PRO A 255 -26.38 -79.77 -47.29
CA PRO A 255 -26.20 -79.57 -48.72
C PRO A 255 -25.67 -78.15 -48.96
N ALA A 256 -24.85 -77.98 -50.00
CA ALA A 256 -24.53 -76.64 -50.48
C ALA A 256 -25.71 -76.07 -51.29
N VAL A 257 -25.71 -74.75 -51.46
CA VAL A 257 -26.79 -73.96 -52.08
C VAL A 257 -26.82 -74.17 -53.60
N ALA A 258 -28.02 -74.11 -54.19
CA ALA A 258 -28.28 -74.41 -55.61
C ALA A 258 -27.67 -73.38 -56.60
N GLY A 259 -27.26 -73.85 -57.78
CA GLY A 259 -27.01 -73.03 -58.98
C GLY A 259 -25.56 -72.86 -59.43
N THR A 260 -25.37 -72.60 -60.73
CA THR A 260 -24.06 -72.47 -61.41
C THR A 260 -23.34 -71.12 -61.19
N ASP A 261 -23.94 -70.20 -60.43
CA ASP A 261 -23.43 -68.84 -60.17
C ASP A 261 -23.04 -68.64 -58.70
N ILE A 262 -22.09 -67.74 -58.41
CA ILE A 262 -21.77 -67.33 -57.03
C ILE A 262 -23.02 -66.74 -56.38
N THR A 263 -23.36 -67.20 -55.19
CA THR A 263 -24.46 -66.69 -54.37
C THR A 263 -23.92 -65.94 -53.17
N TRP A 264 -24.49 -64.78 -52.86
CA TRP A 264 -24.16 -64.01 -51.66
C TRP A 264 -25.27 -64.15 -50.63
N GLN A 265 -24.88 -64.39 -49.39
CA GLN A 265 -25.77 -64.50 -48.25
C GLN A 265 -25.44 -63.44 -47.19
N ASP A 266 -26.47 -63.00 -46.46
CA ASP A 266 -26.28 -62.23 -45.24
C ASP A 266 -25.92 -63.15 -44.05
N GLU A 267 -25.58 -62.55 -42.92
CA GLU A 267 -25.28 -63.24 -41.65
C GLU A 267 -26.41 -64.17 -41.13
N PHE A 268 -27.63 -64.04 -41.67
CA PHE A 268 -28.79 -64.88 -41.32
C PHE A 268 -29.00 -66.03 -42.33
N GLY A 269 -28.13 -66.17 -43.33
CA GLY A 269 -28.20 -67.19 -44.38
C GLY A 269 -29.20 -66.87 -45.50
N ASN A 270 -29.77 -65.65 -45.56
CA ASN A 270 -30.66 -65.27 -46.65
C ASN A 270 -29.85 -64.87 -47.88
N THR A 271 -30.25 -65.34 -49.05
CA THR A 271 -29.63 -64.91 -50.31
C THR A 271 -29.94 -63.44 -50.60
N ILE A 272 -28.91 -62.61 -50.75
CA ILE A 272 -29.02 -61.17 -51.02
C ILE A 272 -28.66 -60.80 -52.47
N GLY A 273 -28.02 -61.71 -53.20
CA GLY A 273 -27.65 -61.49 -54.60
C GLY A 273 -26.92 -62.67 -55.23
N THR A 274 -26.73 -62.62 -56.53
CA THR A 274 -25.94 -63.59 -57.29
C THR A 274 -24.97 -62.88 -58.25
N GLY A 275 -23.87 -63.54 -58.58
CA GLY A 275 -22.82 -63.03 -59.47
C GLY A 275 -21.54 -62.60 -58.75
N GLY A 276 -20.50 -62.29 -59.53
CA GLY A 276 -19.17 -61.99 -59.02
C GLY A 276 -19.01 -60.62 -58.35
N GLU A 277 -20.02 -59.75 -58.39
CA GLU A 277 -20.04 -58.48 -57.65
C GLU A 277 -21.46 -58.16 -57.17
N ILE A 278 -21.58 -57.63 -55.95
CA ILE A 278 -22.82 -57.05 -55.43
C ILE A 278 -22.55 -55.70 -54.77
N THR A 279 -23.58 -54.86 -54.68
CA THR A 279 -23.52 -53.58 -53.94
C THR A 279 -24.47 -53.63 -52.76
N VAL A 280 -23.97 -53.32 -51.57
CA VAL A 280 -24.73 -53.32 -50.31
C VAL A 280 -24.74 -51.92 -49.68
N ILE A 281 -25.76 -51.65 -48.87
CA ILE A 281 -25.87 -50.43 -48.06
C ILE A 281 -26.08 -50.88 -46.61
N PRO A 282 -25.01 -51.06 -45.84
CA PRO A 282 -25.09 -51.61 -44.49
C PRO A 282 -25.71 -50.59 -43.52
N GLY A 283 -26.65 -51.07 -42.70
CA GLY A 283 -27.28 -50.29 -41.63
C GLY A 283 -26.52 -50.33 -40.29
N GLY A 284 -25.40 -51.04 -40.25
CA GLY A 284 -24.58 -51.31 -39.07
C GLY A 284 -23.53 -52.38 -39.40
N ASN A 285 -22.77 -52.82 -38.40
CA ASN A 285 -21.78 -53.88 -38.59
C ASN A 285 -22.46 -55.14 -39.15
N VAL A 286 -21.92 -55.70 -40.24
CA VAL A 286 -22.54 -56.83 -40.94
C VAL A 286 -21.48 -57.67 -41.67
N THR A 287 -21.73 -58.97 -41.74
CA THR A 287 -20.91 -59.94 -42.49
C THR A 287 -21.74 -60.56 -43.62
N TYR A 288 -21.08 -60.79 -44.76
CA TYR A 288 -21.65 -61.41 -45.95
C TYR A 288 -20.80 -62.60 -46.39
N THR A 289 -21.44 -63.70 -46.81
CA THR A 289 -20.77 -64.94 -47.23
C THR A 289 -21.03 -65.21 -48.70
N ALA A 290 -20.02 -65.58 -49.48
CA ALA A 290 -20.17 -66.00 -50.88
C ALA A 290 -20.09 -67.54 -50.99
N GLY A 291 -20.89 -68.21 -51.83
CA GLY A 291 -20.84 -69.68 -52.05
C GLY A 291 -21.11 -70.12 -53.50
N ALA A 292 -20.76 -71.37 -53.89
CA ALA A 292 -20.92 -71.88 -55.27
C ALA A 292 -21.27 -73.40 -55.36
N SER A 293 -22.05 -73.83 -56.37
CA SER A 293 -22.43 -75.25 -56.61
C SER A 293 -21.44 -76.02 -57.49
N LEU A 294 -21.24 -77.32 -57.22
CA LEU A 294 -20.47 -78.28 -58.03
C LEU A 294 -21.35 -79.21 -58.89
N CYS A 295 -22.65 -79.32 -58.59
CA CYS A 295 -23.56 -80.23 -59.29
C CYS A 295 -24.30 -79.58 -60.48
N GLY A 296 -24.28 -78.25 -60.61
CA GLY A 296 -25.02 -77.53 -61.66
C GLY A 296 -26.49 -77.98 -61.77
N ASP A 297 -27.05 -77.93 -62.98
CA ASP A 297 -28.46 -78.30 -63.25
C ASP A 297 -28.82 -79.77 -62.93
N ALA A 298 -27.84 -80.65 -62.73
CA ALA A 298 -28.07 -82.06 -62.39
C ALA A 298 -28.50 -82.25 -60.92
N GLY A 299 -28.16 -81.30 -60.03
CA GLY A 299 -28.55 -81.35 -58.63
C GLY A 299 -30.04 -81.09 -58.39
N ASP A 300 -30.63 -80.26 -59.25
CA ASP A 300 -32.02 -79.81 -59.20
C ASP A 300 -33.04 -80.96 -59.35
N TRP A 301 -32.66 -82.03 -60.06
CA TRP A 301 -33.55 -83.19 -60.31
C TRP A 301 -33.70 -84.13 -59.10
N CYS A 302 -32.72 -84.15 -58.20
CA CYS A 302 -32.68 -85.04 -57.03
C CYS A 302 -32.64 -84.26 -55.71
N GLY A 303 -33.02 -82.98 -55.73
CA GLY A 303 -33.02 -82.11 -54.54
C GLY A 303 -31.68 -82.04 -53.81
N PHE A 304 -30.56 -82.27 -54.52
CA PHE A 304 -29.21 -82.29 -53.96
C PHE A 304 -28.25 -81.56 -54.89
N GLU A 305 -27.82 -80.39 -54.44
CA GLU A 305 -26.83 -79.58 -55.13
C GLU A 305 -25.54 -79.62 -54.31
N GLY A 306 -24.70 -80.63 -54.55
CA GLY A 306 -23.37 -80.65 -53.95
C GLY A 306 -22.58 -79.40 -54.35
N GLY A 307 -21.89 -78.75 -53.42
CA GLY A 307 -21.19 -77.48 -53.67
C GLY A 307 -20.09 -77.15 -52.65
N ILE A 308 -19.53 -75.94 -52.81
CA ILE A 308 -18.39 -75.37 -52.07
C ILE A 308 -18.92 -74.30 -51.11
N GLU A 309 -18.61 -74.44 -49.81
CA GLU A 309 -18.74 -73.38 -48.81
C GLU A 309 -17.70 -72.29 -49.11
N GLY A 310 -18.09 -71.02 -49.12
CA GLY A 310 -17.17 -69.95 -49.52
C GLY A 310 -16.92 -68.89 -48.44
N ASP A 311 -16.29 -67.81 -48.87
CA ASP A 311 -15.52 -66.86 -48.03
C ASP A 311 -16.37 -65.68 -47.52
N ASP A 312 -16.00 -65.15 -46.35
CA ASP A 312 -16.72 -64.07 -45.64
C ASP A 312 -16.11 -62.68 -45.92
N VAL A 313 -16.95 -61.65 -45.94
CA VAL A 313 -16.55 -60.22 -46.02
C VAL A 313 -17.32 -59.42 -44.97
N THR A 314 -16.63 -58.52 -44.26
CA THR A 314 -17.19 -57.74 -43.16
C THR A 314 -17.18 -56.24 -43.44
N ILE A 315 -18.27 -55.55 -43.10
CA ILE A 315 -18.32 -54.08 -43.02
C ILE A 315 -18.49 -53.67 -41.57
N SER A 316 -17.60 -52.81 -41.06
CA SER A 316 -17.65 -52.29 -39.69
C SER A 316 -17.71 -50.77 -39.65
N PHE A 317 -18.34 -50.22 -38.61
CA PHE A 317 -18.44 -48.79 -38.33
C PHE A 317 -17.55 -48.41 -37.14
N GLU A 318 -16.69 -47.41 -37.32
CA GLU A 318 -15.78 -46.90 -36.30
C GLU A 318 -16.28 -45.57 -35.74
N GLU A 319 -16.40 -45.51 -34.40
CA GLU A 319 -16.70 -44.30 -33.65
C GLU A 319 -15.38 -43.64 -33.21
N LEU A 320 -15.17 -42.38 -33.57
CA LEU A 320 -13.98 -41.62 -33.19
C LEU A 320 -14.24 -40.79 -31.93
N GLU A 321 -13.76 -41.27 -30.79
CA GLU A 321 -13.75 -40.50 -29.55
C GLU A 321 -12.62 -39.45 -29.56
N ILE A 322 -12.98 -38.20 -29.30
CA ILE A 322 -12.04 -37.08 -29.08
C ILE A 322 -12.04 -36.70 -27.59
N ASN A 323 -10.87 -36.36 -27.08
CA ASN A 323 -10.74 -35.73 -25.76
C ASN A 323 -10.04 -34.37 -25.91
N GLY A 324 -10.05 -33.55 -24.87
CA GLY A 324 -9.38 -32.26 -24.89
C GLY A 324 -9.57 -31.51 -23.58
N ASP A 325 -8.80 -30.45 -23.42
CA ASP A 325 -8.89 -29.56 -22.27
C ASP A 325 -8.74 -28.09 -22.70
N GLY A 326 -9.39 -27.20 -21.97
CA GLY A 326 -9.36 -25.75 -22.19
C GLY A 326 -8.74 -25.04 -21.00
N ALA A 327 -7.86 -24.08 -21.26
CA ALA A 327 -7.36 -23.16 -20.25
C ALA A 327 -7.90 -21.75 -20.51
N ASP A 328 -8.53 -21.19 -19.49
CA ASP A 328 -9.13 -19.85 -19.49
C ASP A 328 -8.10 -18.73 -19.69
N ILE A 329 -8.62 -17.55 -19.99
CA ILE A 329 -7.83 -16.34 -20.17
C ILE A 329 -7.36 -15.85 -18.80
N ILE A 330 -6.09 -15.46 -18.72
CA ILE A 330 -5.44 -15.15 -17.44
C ILE A 330 -5.70 -13.70 -16.99
N CYS A 331 -5.79 -12.76 -17.93
CA CYS A 331 -6.02 -11.34 -17.66
C CYS A 331 -7.19 -10.81 -18.46
N TYR A 332 -7.93 -9.85 -17.91
CA TYR A 332 -9.01 -9.17 -18.62
C TYR A 332 -8.54 -8.62 -19.99
N ASN A 333 -9.30 -8.89 -21.06
CA ASN A 333 -8.97 -8.56 -22.45
C ASN A 333 -7.64 -9.15 -22.98
N ALA A 334 -7.04 -10.13 -22.29
CA ALA A 334 -5.95 -10.89 -22.87
C ALA A 334 -6.48 -11.94 -23.85
N ASN A 335 -5.65 -12.28 -24.84
CA ASN A 335 -5.94 -13.35 -25.80
C ASN A 335 -4.93 -14.47 -25.57
N ASN A 336 -4.90 -15.07 -24.38
CA ASN A 336 -3.92 -16.09 -24.00
C ASN A 336 -4.55 -17.42 -23.54
N GLY A 337 -5.86 -17.59 -23.75
CA GLY A 337 -6.50 -18.87 -23.55
C GLY A 337 -5.96 -19.92 -24.52
N THR A 338 -6.06 -21.20 -24.12
CA THR A 338 -5.59 -22.33 -24.93
C THR A 338 -6.60 -23.46 -24.97
N ILE A 339 -6.70 -24.17 -26.09
CA ILE A 339 -7.50 -25.40 -26.20
C ILE A 339 -6.59 -26.49 -26.75
N GLU A 340 -6.43 -27.58 -26.03
CA GLU A 340 -5.78 -28.79 -26.50
C GLU A 340 -6.82 -29.82 -26.93
N LEU A 341 -6.69 -30.33 -28.16
CA LEU A 341 -7.46 -31.46 -28.64
C LEU A 341 -6.57 -32.70 -28.71
N ILE A 342 -7.11 -33.85 -28.31
CA ILE A 342 -6.41 -35.12 -28.17
C ILE A 342 -7.16 -36.18 -28.98
N ALA A 343 -6.47 -36.73 -29.97
CA ALA A 343 -6.88 -37.87 -30.77
C ALA A 343 -6.53 -39.20 -30.06
N PRO A 344 -7.25 -40.31 -30.34
CA PRO A 344 -7.12 -41.57 -29.60
C PRO A 344 -5.73 -42.22 -29.74
N ASN A 345 -5.02 -41.93 -30.83
CA ASN A 345 -3.68 -42.44 -31.08
C ASN A 345 -2.84 -41.45 -31.90
N THR A 346 -1.56 -41.77 -32.09
CA THR A 346 -0.71 -41.06 -33.05
C THR A 346 -1.07 -41.50 -34.47
N GLY A 347 -1.40 -40.55 -35.34
CA GLY A 347 -1.85 -40.80 -36.71
C GLY A 347 -1.91 -39.51 -37.52
N ASN A 348 -2.26 -39.57 -38.81
CA ASN A 348 -2.42 -38.37 -39.64
C ASN A 348 -3.79 -37.72 -39.33
N TRP A 349 -3.82 -36.81 -38.37
CA TRP A 349 -5.02 -36.11 -37.93
C TRP A 349 -5.06 -34.68 -38.45
N VAL A 350 -6.27 -34.18 -38.72
CA VAL A 350 -6.56 -32.77 -38.93
C VAL A 350 -7.38 -32.28 -37.75
N TYR A 351 -6.83 -31.36 -36.98
CA TYR A 351 -7.47 -30.73 -35.82
C TYR A 351 -8.17 -29.46 -36.28
N ASN A 352 -9.49 -29.39 -36.10
CA ASN A 352 -10.30 -28.24 -36.49
C ASN A 352 -10.83 -27.54 -35.25
N LEU A 353 -10.68 -26.22 -35.19
CA LEU A 353 -11.24 -25.38 -34.14
C LEU A 353 -12.23 -24.38 -34.73
N TYR A 354 -13.39 -24.30 -34.11
CA TYR A 354 -14.50 -23.44 -34.50
C TYR A 354 -14.79 -22.43 -33.39
N LEU A 355 -15.15 -21.22 -33.79
CA LEU A 355 -15.68 -20.18 -32.91
C LEU A 355 -17.06 -19.79 -33.42
N ASN A 356 -18.10 -19.96 -32.59
CA ASN A 356 -19.50 -19.72 -32.98
C ASN A 356 -19.87 -20.42 -34.31
N ASN A 357 -19.51 -21.70 -34.44
CA ASN A 357 -19.74 -22.55 -35.61
C ASN A 357 -19.02 -22.12 -36.91
N ASN A 358 -18.07 -21.19 -36.85
CA ASN A 358 -17.20 -20.86 -37.97
C ASN A 358 -15.82 -21.46 -37.75
N LEU A 359 -15.29 -22.16 -38.77
CA LEU A 359 -13.93 -22.69 -38.73
C LEU A 359 -12.94 -21.52 -38.65
N ILE A 360 -12.19 -21.43 -37.56
CA ILE A 360 -11.17 -20.39 -37.34
C ILE A 360 -9.76 -20.92 -37.51
N ASN A 361 -9.54 -22.22 -37.30
CA ASN A 361 -8.24 -22.86 -37.52
C ASN A 361 -8.39 -24.34 -37.88
N SER A 362 -7.47 -24.85 -38.70
CA SER A 362 -7.41 -26.24 -39.17
C SER A 362 -5.96 -26.63 -39.37
N GLU A 363 -5.47 -27.59 -38.59
CA GLU A 363 -4.04 -27.93 -38.51
C GLU A 363 -3.84 -29.44 -38.65
N ALA A 364 -2.93 -29.84 -39.53
CA ALA A 364 -2.57 -31.24 -39.72
C ALA A 364 -1.39 -31.63 -38.84
N SER A 365 -1.49 -32.74 -38.12
CA SER A 365 -0.45 -33.22 -37.21
C SER A 365 -0.39 -34.75 -37.18
N THR A 366 0.82 -35.27 -36.95
CA THR A 366 1.05 -36.71 -36.70
C THR A 366 0.98 -37.08 -35.22
N ASN A 367 1.00 -36.06 -34.35
CA ASN A 367 0.89 -36.27 -32.91
C ASN A 367 -0.55 -36.60 -32.54
N SER A 368 -0.73 -37.26 -31.41
CA SER A 368 -2.05 -37.53 -30.85
C SER A 368 -2.67 -36.29 -30.18
N ASN A 369 -1.99 -35.14 -30.14
CA ASN A 369 -2.55 -33.89 -29.64
C ASN A 369 -2.13 -32.68 -30.46
N PHE A 370 -2.92 -31.61 -30.32
CA PHE A 370 -2.61 -30.30 -30.87
C PHE A 370 -3.21 -29.20 -29.97
N THR A 371 -2.41 -28.18 -29.65
CA THR A 371 -2.83 -27.06 -28.80
C THR A 371 -2.98 -25.79 -29.63
N PHE A 372 -4.20 -25.25 -29.65
CA PHE A 372 -4.48 -23.91 -30.14
C PHE A 372 -4.16 -22.89 -29.05
N ASN A 373 -3.35 -21.89 -29.40
CA ASN A 373 -2.90 -20.86 -28.48
C ASN A 373 -3.44 -19.50 -28.89
N ASN A 374 -3.36 -18.55 -27.97
CA ASN A 374 -3.74 -17.15 -28.15
C ASN A 374 -5.24 -16.92 -28.42
N LEU A 375 -6.09 -17.65 -27.71
CA LEU A 375 -7.54 -17.58 -27.90
C LEU A 375 -8.16 -16.50 -26.99
N PRO A 376 -9.01 -15.61 -27.53
CA PRO A 376 -9.88 -14.73 -26.73
C PRO A 376 -10.97 -15.53 -25.99
N PRO A 377 -11.64 -14.94 -24.99
CA PRO A 377 -12.78 -15.58 -24.32
C PRO A 377 -13.91 -15.86 -25.31
N GLY A 378 -14.63 -16.95 -25.10
CA GLY A 378 -15.71 -17.38 -25.98
C GLY A 378 -16.01 -18.86 -25.93
N ILE A 379 -17.06 -19.25 -26.66
CA ILE A 379 -17.47 -20.65 -26.81
C ILE A 379 -16.87 -21.20 -28.10
N TYR A 380 -16.00 -22.18 -27.94
CA TYR A 380 -15.33 -22.89 -29.02
C TYR A 380 -15.88 -24.31 -29.15
N SER A 381 -15.75 -24.88 -30.34
CA SER A 381 -15.89 -26.32 -30.53
C SER A 381 -14.72 -26.88 -31.33
N GLY A 382 -14.33 -28.12 -31.03
CA GLY A 382 -13.21 -28.80 -31.65
C GLY A 382 -13.62 -30.14 -32.25
N THR A 383 -13.08 -30.48 -33.42
CA THR A 383 -13.20 -31.81 -34.03
C THR A 383 -11.85 -32.30 -34.52
N ILE A 384 -11.68 -33.62 -34.62
CA ILE A 384 -10.57 -34.24 -35.34
C ILE A 384 -11.09 -34.94 -36.59
N THR A 385 -10.28 -34.95 -37.64
CA THR A 385 -10.55 -35.70 -38.87
C THR A 385 -9.36 -36.60 -39.18
N GLU A 386 -9.61 -37.89 -39.39
CA GLU A 386 -8.56 -38.82 -39.85
C GLU A 386 -8.34 -38.63 -41.36
N ALA A 387 -7.12 -38.29 -41.76
CA ALA A 387 -6.81 -37.91 -43.14
C ALA A 387 -6.89 -39.06 -44.17
N THR A 388 -6.99 -40.32 -43.73
CA THR A 388 -7.06 -41.50 -44.59
C THR A 388 -8.47 -42.00 -44.85
N SER A 389 -9.34 -41.95 -43.84
CA SER A 389 -10.73 -42.42 -43.90
C SER A 389 -11.74 -41.30 -44.11
N ASP A 390 -11.32 -40.03 -43.98
CA ASP A 390 -12.17 -38.84 -43.88
C ASP A 390 -13.19 -38.92 -42.71
N CYS A 391 -12.96 -39.78 -41.71
CA CYS A 391 -13.80 -39.86 -40.53
C CYS A 391 -13.60 -38.65 -39.62
N ILE A 392 -14.71 -38.05 -39.18
CA ILE A 392 -14.74 -36.86 -38.33
C ILE A 392 -15.33 -37.26 -36.97
N SER A 393 -14.69 -36.84 -35.87
CA SER A 393 -15.23 -37.03 -34.52
C SER A 393 -16.49 -36.19 -34.27
N GLU A 394 -17.19 -36.47 -33.17
CA GLU A 394 -18.16 -35.52 -32.62
C GLU A 394 -17.49 -34.17 -32.23
N GLU A 395 -18.31 -33.14 -32.03
CA GLU A 395 -17.87 -31.82 -31.56
C GLU A 395 -17.66 -31.81 -30.04
N LEU A 396 -16.45 -31.45 -29.61
CA LEU A 396 -16.14 -31.19 -28.21
C LEU A 396 -16.23 -29.69 -27.94
N ILE A 397 -17.03 -29.27 -26.95
CA ILE A 397 -17.31 -27.85 -26.67
C ILE A 397 -16.45 -27.36 -25.50
N PHE A 398 -15.88 -26.16 -25.64
CA PHE A 398 -15.10 -25.47 -24.62
C PHE A 398 -15.67 -24.07 -24.41
N GLU A 399 -15.82 -23.65 -23.16
CA GLU A 399 -16.12 -22.27 -22.79
C GLU A 399 -14.86 -21.68 -22.15
N LEU A 400 -14.21 -20.73 -22.82
CA LEU A 400 -13.09 -20.00 -22.27
C LEU A 400 -13.60 -18.70 -21.63
N LEU A 401 -13.41 -18.58 -20.32
CA LEU A 401 -13.76 -17.41 -19.53
C LEU A 401 -12.56 -16.46 -19.39
N GLU A 402 -12.83 -15.20 -19.07
CA GLU A 402 -11.82 -14.22 -18.63
C GLU A 402 -12.20 -13.68 -17.25
N PRO A 403 -11.23 -13.23 -16.42
CA PRO A 403 -11.51 -12.59 -15.14
C PRO A 403 -12.10 -11.19 -15.36
N ASP A 404 -12.79 -10.67 -14.34
CA ASP A 404 -13.23 -9.27 -14.33
C ASP A 404 -12.03 -8.30 -14.39
N GLU A 405 -12.21 -7.10 -14.97
CA GLU A 405 -11.18 -6.05 -15.00
C GLU A 405 -10.78 -5.62 -13.57
N ILE A 406 -9.48 -5.43 -13.32
CA ILE A 406 -9.00 -4.88 -12.05
C ILE A 406 -9.53 -3.45 -11.91
N ASN A 407 -10.32 -3.22 -10.88
CA ASN A 407 -10.88 -1.93 -10.54
C ASN A 407 -10.40 -1.49 -9.16
N VAL A 408 -9.77 -0.32 -9.10
CA VAL A 408 -9.27 0.29 -7.87
C VAL A 408 -10.05 1.57 -7.59
N SER A 409 -10.85 1.57 -6.53
CA SER A 409 -11.44 2.80 -5.99
C SER A 409 -10.55 3.35 -4.90
N PHE A 410 -10.36 4.67 -4.87
CA PHE A 410 -9.49 5.29 -3.89
C PHE A 410 -10.06 6.59 -3.32
N THR A 411 -9.61 6.92 -2.12
CA THR A 411 -9.85 8.20 -1.46
C THR A 411 -8.53 8.75 -0.95
N GLU A 412 -8.27 10.01 -1.25
CA GLU A 412 -7.06 10.71 -0.82
C GLU A 412 -7.40 11.77 0.23
N THR A 413 -6.50 11.92 1.21
CA THR A 413 -6.55 12.98 2.22
C THR A 413 -5.33 13.88 2.03
N ASN A 414 -5.57 15.16 1.78
CA ASN A 414 -4.54 16.17 1.61
C ASN A 414 -3.80 16.48 2.92
N ILE A 415 -2.57 17.01 2.85
CA ILE A 415 -1.83 17.37 4.05
C ILE A 415 -2.51 18.54 4.78
N SER A 416 -2.48 18.49 6.11
CA SER A 416 -3.26 19.43 6.93
C SER A 416 -2.55 20.77 7.17
N CYS A 417 -1.22 20.78 7.13
CA CYS A 417 -0.35 21.95 7.34
C CYS A 417 0.65 22.11 6.20
N PHE A 418 1.08 23.34 5.94
CA PHE A 418 2.16 23.63 5.00
C PHE A 418 3.46 22.91 5.41
N ASN A 419 4.12 22.24 4.47
CA ASN A 419 5.25 21.32 4.69
C ASN A 419 4.96 20.16 5.66
N GLY A 420 3.69 19.78 5.83
CA GLY A 420 3.30 18.58 6.55
C GLY A 420 3.59 17.30 5.75
N GLU A 421 3.61 16.17 6.45
CA GLU A 421 3.79 14.84 5.86
C GLU A 421 2.69 13.91 6.37
N ASN A 422 1.43 14.38 6.43
CA ASN A 422 0.30 13.59 6.94
C ASN A 422 -0.76 13.29 5.87
N GLY A 423 -0.40 13.41 4.60
CA GLY A 423 -1.25 13.00 3.50
C GLY A 423 -1.35 11.48 3.46
N GLU A 424 -2.46 10.98 2.95
CA GLU A 424 -2.72 9.55 2.83
C GLU A 424 -3.59 9.25 1.61
N ILE A 425 -3.51 8.01 1.16
CA ILE A 425 -4.43 7.44 0.17
C ILE A 425 -4.88 6.05 0.65
N GLU A 426 -6.19 5.83 0.61
CA GLU A 426 -6.84 4.55 0.87
C GLU A 426 -7.30 3.95 -0.46
N LEU A 427 -6.96 2.69 -0.70
CA LEU A 427 -7.28 1.94 -1.92
C LEU A 427 -8.15 0.73 -1.58
N GLU A 428 -9.20 0.51 -2.38
CA GLU A 428 -10.04 -0.69 -2.37
C GLU A 428 -10.00 -1.32 -3.76
N ILE A 429 -9.50 -2.55 -3.85
CA ILE A 429 -9.19 -3.27 -5.09
C ILE A 429 -10.18 -4.43 -5.28
N SER A 430 -10.69 -4.56 -6.51
CA SER A 430 -11.63 -5.61 -6.93
C SER A 430 -11.35 -6.06 -8.37
N GLY A 431 -11.91 -7.19 -8.81
CA GLY A 431 -11.62 -7.78 -10.14
C GLY A 431 -10.26 -8.50 -10.20
N GLY A 432 -9.85 -9.00 -11.36
CA GLY A 432 -8.61 -9.79 -11.51
C GLY A 432 -8.53 -10.99 -10.56
N THR A 433 -7.30 -11.42 -10.24
CA THR A 433 -7.02 -12.60 -9.40
C THR A 433 -6.23 -12.25 -8.14
N TYR A 434 -6.85 -12.35 -6.96
CA TYR A 434 -6.19 -12.16 -5.67
C TYR A 434 -5.07 -13.21 -5.42
N PRO A 435 -3.93 -12.86 -4.78
CA PRO A 435 -3.58 -11.58 -4.14
C PRO A 435 -3.17 -10.45 -5.08
N TYR A 436 -3.47 -9.21 -4.67
CA TYR A 436 -2.95 -8.01 -5.31
C TYR A 436 -1.70 -7.51 -4.61
N ASN A 437 -0.77 -6.96 -5.39
CA ASN A 437 0.40 -6.27 -4.94
C ASN A 437 0.40 -4.87 -5.55
N THR A 438 0.40 -3.84 -4.73
CA THR A 438 0.31 -2.44 -5.16
C THR A 438 1.54 -1.68 -4.73
N ILE A 439 2.15 -1.00 -5.69
CA ILE A 439 3.19 -0.03 -5.45
C ILE A 439 2.60 1.38 -5.46
N ILE A 440 3.19 2.26 -4.66
CA ILE A 440 2.99 3.71 -4.74
C ILE A 440 4.33 4.35 -5.04
N GLY A 441 4.34 5.37 -5.90
CA GLY A 441 5.56 6.03 -6.34
C GLY A 441 5.34 7.49 -6.72
N ASP A 442 6.45 8.17 -6.96
CA ASP A 442 6.53 9.53 -7.47
C ASP A 442 7.59 9.61 -8.59
N ASP A 443 7.92 10.82 -9.04
CA ASP A 443 8.96 11.07 -10.04
C ASP A 443 10.36 10.54 -9.64
N SER A 444 10.60 10.27 -8.35
CA SER A 444 11.85 9.70 -7.83
C SER A 444 11.85 8.16 -7.82
N GLY A 445 10.70 7.54 -8.03
CA GLY A 445 10.52 6.09 -8.12
C GLY A 445 9.51 5.54 -7.11
N ILE A 446 9.64 4.26 -6.79
CA ILE A 446 8.75 3.56 -5.85
C ILE A 446 9.07 3.98 -4.41
N ILE A 447 8.02 4.36 -3.68
CA ILE A 447 8.09 4.77 -2.27
C ILE A 447 7.79 3.58 -1.35
N GLU A 448 6.69 2.88 -1.63
CA GLU A 448 6.21 1.76 -0.81
C GLU A 448 5.50 0.70 -1.68
N GLU A 449 5.48 -0.52 -1.19
CA GLU A 449 4.82 -1.68 -1.81
C GLU A 449 4.05 -2.45 -0.73
N GLN A 450 2.77 -2.72 -0.98
CA GLN A 450 1.90 -3.47 -0.06
C GLN A 450 1.03 -4.48 -0.83
N ALA A 451 0.67 -5.58 -0.16
CA ALA A 451 -0.21 -6.61 -0.72
C ALA A 451 -1.53 -6.73 0.06
N GLY A 452 -2.65 -6.83 -0.65
CA GLY A 452 -3.99 -6.87 -0.06
C GLY A 452 -5.06 -6.26 -0.97
N SER A 453 -6.33 -6.39 -0.58
CA SER A 453 -7.48 -5.80 -1.30
C SER A 453 -7.91 -4.44 -0.75
N SER A 454 -7.47 -4.09 0.46
CA SER A 454 -7.74 -2.82 1.13
C SER A 454 -6.40 -2.34 1.69
N LEU A 455 -5.91 -1.22 1.18
CA LEU A 455 -4.56 -0.72 1.44
C LEU A 455 -4.60 0.75 1.84
N THR A 456 -3.70 1.15 2.74
CA THR A 456 -3.54 2.55 3.14
C THR A 456 -2.07 2.93 3.09
N PHE A 457 -1.75 3.93 2.29
CA PHE A 457 -0.42 4.53 2.24
C PHE A 457 -0.47 5.87 2.97
N ASN A 458 0.38 6.02 3.99
CA ASN A 458 0.36 7.15 4.91
C ASN A 458 1.68 7.93 4.83
N ASN A 459 1.68 9.11 5.44
CA ASN A 459 2.83 10.00 5.54
C ASN A 459 3.33 10.55 4.18
N LEU A 460 2.41 10.81 3.27
CA LEU A 460 2.72 11.43 1.99
C LEU A 460 2.90 12.95 2.16
N SER A 461 3.91 13.49 1.50
CA SER A 461 4.14 14.94 1.39
C SER A 461 3.25 15.54 0.28
N ALA A 462 3.22 16.86 0.14
CA ALA A 462 2.60 17.47 -1.04
C ALA A 462 3.36 17.10 -2.31
N GLY A 463 2.64 16.65 -3.35
CA GLY A 463 3.26 16.20 -4.59
C GLY A 463 2.32 15.39 -5.48
N ASP A 464 2.81 15.11 -6.68
CA ASP A 464 2.16 14.22 -7.64
C ASP A 464 2.67 12.79 -7.44
N TYR A 465 1.75 11.84 -7.34
CA TYR A 465 2.01 10.44 -7.07
C TYR A 465 1.30 9.56 -8.10
N TYR A 466 1.73 8.31 -8.16
CA TYR A 466 1.00 7.26 -8.85
C TYR A 466 0.95 6.00 -8.00
N PHE A 467 -0.04 5.16 -8.26
CA PHE A 467 -0.03 3.77 -7.83
C PHE A 467 -0.20 2.83 -9.01
N SER A 468 0.36 1.63 -8.89
CA SER A 468 0.21 0.54 -9.87
C SER A 468 -0.10 -0.73 -9.11
N THR A 469 -1.21 -1.37 -9.45
CA THR A 469 -1.65 -2.63 -8.86
C THR A 469 -1.46 -3.75 -9.85
N ILE A 470 -0.80 -4.82 -9.40
CA ILE A 470 -0.65 -6.09 -10.13
C ILE A 470 -1.31 -7.22 -9.35
N ASP A 471 -1.99 -8.12 -10.04
CA ASP A 471 -2.61 -9.31 -9.42
C ASP A 471 -1.66 -10.53 -9.39
N GLU A 472 -2.12 -11.69 -8.87
CA GLU A 472 -1.28 -12.90 -8.75
C GLU A 472 -0.77 -13.41 -10.10
N ASN A 473 -1.55 -13.17 -11.14
CA ASN A 473 -1.33 -13.63 -12.49
C ASN A 473 -0.50 -12.64 -13.33
N GLY A 474 -0.11 -11.50 -12.76
CA GLY A 474 0.69 -10.48 -13.42
C GLY A 474 -0.13 -9.46 -14.22
N CYS A 475 -1.44 -9.39 -14.01
CA CYS A 475 -2.33 -8.46 -14.69
C CYS A 475 -2.29 -7.10 -13.99
N LEU A 476 -2.07 -6.03 -14.76
CA LEU A 476 -2.00 -4.66 -14.24
C LEU A 476 -3.38 -3.97 -14.28
N VAL A 477 -3.55 -3.01 -13.37
CA VAL A 477 -4.67 -2.05 -13.41
C VAL A 477 -4.72 -1.31 -14.77
N PRO A 478 -5.90 -0.90 -15.27
CA PRO A 478 -6.01 -0.18 -16.52
C PRO A 478 -5.14 1.09 -16.56
N GLY A 479 -4.26 1.17 -17.57
CA GLY A 479 -3.32 2.28 -17.74
C GLY A 479 -1.96 2.06 -17.09
N ASP A 480 -1.71 0.89 -16.49
CA ASP A 480 -0.52 0.49 -15.73
C ASP A 480 -0.30 1.32 -14.45
N GLU A 481 -0.44 2.65 -14.53
CA GLU A 481 -0.28 3.60 -13.43
C GLU A 481 -1.50 4.53 -13.33
N VAL A 482 -2.00 4.75 -12.11
CA VAL A 482 -3.06 5.71 -11.81
C VAL A 482 -2.47 6.88 -11.02
N PHE A 483 -2.58 8.08 -11.57
CA PHE A 483 -2.01 9.31 -11.01
C PHE A 483 -2.98 10.04 -10.09
N PHE A 484 -2.45 10.62 -9.02
CA PHE A 484 -3.20 11.44 -8.07
C PHE A 484 -2.26 12.50 -7.44
N THR A 485 -2.82 13.49 -6.73
CA THR A 485 -2.03 14.60 -6.19
C THR A 485 -2.41 14.85 -4.74
N ILE A 486 -1.42 14.85 -3.86
CA ILE A 486 -1.57 15.33 -2.49
C ILE A 486 -1.25 16.83 -2.48
N THR A 487 -2.23 17.64 -2.09
CA THR A 487 -2.09 19.10 -2.00
C THR A 487 -1.88 19.57 -0.56
N GLU A 488 -1.37 20.79 -0.41
CA GLU A 488 -1.17 21.45 0.88
C GLU A 488 -1.80 22.83 0.96
N PRO A 489 -2.16 23.32 2.17
CA PRO A 489 -2.55 24.71 2.34
C PRO A 489 -1.34 25.65 2.15
N LEU A 490 -1.62 26.92 1.86
CA LEU A 490 -0.59 27.96 1.85
C LEU A 490 0.07 28.10 3.24
N GLU A 491 1.29 28.61 3.29
CA GLU A 491 1.97 28.93 4.56
C GLU A 491 1.15 29.92 5.41
N LEU A 492 0.95 29.62 6.70
CA LEU A 492 0.32 30.54 7.65
C LEU A 492 1.29 31.68 7.98
N ILE A 493 0.98 32.89 7.52
CA ILE A 493 1.77 34.10 7.76
C ILE A 493 0.97 35.06 8.62
N ILE A 494 1.61 35.58 9.67
CA ILE A 494 1.04 36.58 10.58
C ILE A 494 1.79 37.90 10.40
N SER A 495 1.06 38.99 10.31
CA SER A 495 1.59 40.36 10.35
C SER A 495 0.81 41.18 11.37
N ALA A 496 1.46 42.19 11.94
CA ALA A 496 0.91 43.00 13.01
C ALA A 496 1.18 44.49 12.76
N GLU A 497 0.23 45.34 13.13
CA GLU A 497 0.39 46.77 13.27
C GLU A 497 0.14 47.15 14.74
N ALA A 498 1.10 47.81 15.38
CA ALA A 498 1.02 48.18 16.79
C ALA A 498 1.00 49.71 16.95
N GLY A 499 0.08 50.20 17.80
CA GLY A 499 0.03 51.59 18.22
C GLY A 499 0.63 51.77 19.61
N ALA A 500 1.48 52.79 19.75
CA ALA A 500 2.15 53.11 21.01
C ALA A 500 1.17 53.55 22.11
N VAL A 501 1.53 53.33 23.37
CA VAL A 501 0.84 53.94 24.53
C VAL A 501 1.27 55.40 24.70
N THR A 502 0.34 56.27 25.10
CA THR A 502 0.60 57.72 25.11
C THR A 502 1.38 58.20 26.33
N CYS A 503 1.18 57.55 27.49
CA CYS A 503 1.86 57.85 28.74
C CYS A 503 2.48 56.59 29.31
N GLU A 504 3.49 56.74 30.17
CA GLU A 504 4.03 55.65 30.96
C GLU A 504 2.90 54.96 31.75
N ASN A 505 2.85 53.63 31.70
CA ASN A 505 1.84 52.75 32.28
C ASN A 505 0.40 52.97 31.77
N ALA A 506 0.20 53.74 30.68
CA ALA A 506 -1.12 53.90 30.09
C ALA A 506 -1.63 52.60 29.44
N GLN A 507 -2.95 52.42 29.43
CA GLN A 507 -3.64 51.29 28.81
C GLN A 507 -4.44 51.75 27.60
N ASN A 508 -3.76 52.35 26.61
CA ASN A 508 -4.40 52.86 25.40
C ASN A 508 -3.67 52.47 24.10
N GLY A 509 -2.70 51.55 24.18
CA GLY A 509 -2.08 50.94 23.03
C GLY A 509 -3.01 49.93 22.36
N PHE A 510 -2.62 49.47 21.18
CA PHE A 510 -3.33 48.43 20.43
C PHE A 510 -2.38 47.61 19.57
N ILE A 511 -2.81 46.41 19.20
CA ILE A 511 -2.21 45.59 18.14
C ILE A 511 -3.32 45.04 17.26
N ASP A 512 -3.25 45.35 15.98
CA ASP A 512 -4.13 44.81 14.95
C ASP A 512 -3.39 43.69 14.19
N ILE A 513 -4.03 42.52 14.04
CA ILE A 513 -3.44 41.32 13.44
C ILE A 513 -4.07 41.00 12.09
N THR A 514 -3.21 40.69 11.12
CA THR A 514 -3.61 40.06 9.86
C THR A 514 -2.93 38.70 9.72
N ALA A 515 -3.73 37.65 9.67
CA ALA A 515 -3.31 36.29 9.33
C ALA A 515 -3.76 35.93 7.90
N ILE A 516 -2.85 35.37 7.10
CA ILE A 516 -3.12 34.87 5.74
C ILE A 516 -2.51 33.48 5.56
N GLY A 517 -3.07 32.67 4.66
CA GLY A 517 -2.63 31.29 4.43
C GLY A 517 -3.08 30.32 5.53
N GLY A 518 -2.53 29.12 5.58
CA GLY A 518 -3.09 28.01 6.37
C GLY A 518 -4.53 27.67 5.97
N THR A 519 -5.24 26.99 6.87
CA THR A 519 -6.64 26.60 6.73
C THR A 519 -7.56 27.60 7.46
N PRO A 520 -8.44 28.34 6.76
CA PRO A 520 -9.26 29.39 7.38
C PRO A 520 -10.10 28.89 8.57
N GLY A 521 -10.05 29.65 9.67
CA GLY A 521 -10.70 29.29 10.94
C GLY A 521 -9.74 29.50 12.12
N TYR A 522 -9.10 30.68 12.15
CA TYR A 522 -7.98 30.93 13.05
C TYR A 522 -8.42 31.12 14.51
N GLU A 523 -7.62 30.56 15.42
CA GLU A 523 -7.69 30.80 16.85
C GLU A 523 -6.48 31.63 17.29
N TYR A 524 -6.73 32.63 18.13
CA TYR A 524 -5.72 33.57 18.61
C TYR A 524 -5.46 33.32 20.09
N SER A 525 -4.19 33.34 20.49
CA SER A 525 -3.79 33.26 21.89
C SER A 525 -2.67 34.25 22.17
N TRP A 526 -2.99 35.26 22.95
CA TRP A 526 -2.06 36.30 23.39
C TRP A 526 -1.50 35.99 24.76
N THR A 527 -0.21 36.24 24.92
CA THR A 527 0.47 36.30 26.22
C THR A 527 1.42 37.49 26.25
N SER A 528 1.76 37.96 27.45
CA SER A 528 2.85 38.92 27.65
C SER A 528 3.47 38.74 29.03
N ASP A 529 4.65 39.33 29.24
CA ASP A 529 5.39 39.21 30.50
C ASP A 529 4.68 39.86 31.70
N ASN A 530 3.74 40.79 31.47
CA ASN A 530 2.91 41.39 32.52
C ASN A 530 1.70 40.51 32.93
N GLY A 531 1.55 39.33 32.32
CA GLY A 531 0.47 38.38 32.59
C GLY A 531 -0.82 38.62 31.80
N PHE A 532 -0.85 39.59 30.87
CA PHE A 532 -1.98 39.76 29.96
C PHE A 532 -2.22 38.49 29.12
N THR A 533 -3.48 38.07 29.00
CA THR A 533 -3.91 37.03 28.09
C THR A 533 -5.20 37.43 27.37
N SER A 534 -5.36 37.01 26.12
CA SER A 534 -6.54 37.29 25.30
C SER A 534 -6.67 36.24 24.20
N SER A 535 -7.89 36.04 23.70
CA SER A 535 -8.17 35.19 22.54
C SER A 535 -8.79 35.97 21.37
N ASN A 536 -8.81 37.30 21.45
CA ASN A 536 -9.28 38.13 20.35
C ASN A 536 -8.20 38.25 19.28
N GLN A 537 -8.62 38.41 18.01
CA GLN A 537 -7.70 38.69 16.91
C GLN A 537 -6.92 39.97 17.17
N ASP A 538 -7.64 41.08 17.35
CA ASP A 538 -7.07 42.38 17.68
C ASP A 538 -7.21 42.65 19.18
N ILE A 539 -6.20 43.32 19.75
CA ILE A 539 -6.19 43.70 21.17
C ILE A 539 -5.99 45.21 21.29
N ASN A 540 -6.70 45.82 22.24
CA ASN A 540 -6.63 47.24 22.53
C ASN A 540 -6.71 47.46 24.04
N GLN A 541 -6.48 48.70 24.48
CA GLN A 541 -6.43 49.06 25.91
C GLN A 541 -5.33 48.30 26.66
N ILE A 542 -4.18 48.14 26.01
CA ILE A 542 -3.03 47.41 26.53
C ILE A 542 -1.91 48.38 26.91
N ASN A 543 -1.03 47.91 27.81
CA ASN A 543 0.17 48.62 28.24
C ASN A 543 1.28 48.53 27.18
N GLY A 544 2.32 49.36 27.32
CA GLY A 544 3.58 49.18 26.61
C GLY A 544 4.25 47.85 26.97
N GLY A 545 5.05 47.32 26.04
CA GLY A 545 5.84 46.10 26.25
C GLY A 545 5.70 45.07 25.14
N PHE A 546 6.18 43.85 25.40
CA PHE A 546 6.21 42.76 24.43
C PHE A 546 5.01 41.83 24.57
N TYR A 547 4.31 41.63 23.45
CA TYR A 547 3.16 40.74 23.33
C TYR A 547 3.50 39.59 22.39
N THR A 548 3.27 38.36 22.83
CA THR A 548 3.41 37.17 22.01
C THR A 548 2.04 36.70 21.57
N ILE A 549 1.84 36.58 20.26
CA ILE A 549 0.65 35.98 19.67
C ILE A 549 1.01 34.61 19.10
N ASN A 550 0.23 33.60 19.47
CA ASN A 550 0.19 32.34 18.75
C ASN A 550 -1.14 32.25 18.00
N VAL A 551 -1.07 32.15 16.68
CA VAL A 551 -2.23 31.92 15.82
C VAL A 551 -2.21 30.46 15.38
N ASN A 552 -3.28 29.74 15.67
CA ASN A 552 -3.52 28.40 15.12
C ASN A 552 -4.55 28.52 14.00
N ASP A 553 -4.38 27.78 12.91
CA ASP A 553 -5.42 27.61 11.91
C ASP A 553 -6.42 26.51 12.31
N LEU A 554 -7.43 26.25 11.47
CA LEU A 554 -8.49 25.27 11.77
C LEU A 554 -7.95 23.83 11.95
N ASN A 555 -6.84 23.50 11.31
CA ASN A 555 -6.20 22.19 11.38
C ASN A 555 -5.15 22.10 12.51
N GLY A 556 -4.96 23.18 13.29
CA GLY A 556 -4.02 23.24 14.39
C GLY A 556 -2.59 23.63 13.98
N CYS A 557 -2.37 24.09 12.76
CA CYS A 557 -1.08 24.59 12.30
C CYS A 557 -0.83 25.96 12.93
N SER A 558 0.32 26.15 13.59
CA SER A 558 0.57 27.35 14.39
C SER A 558 1.70 28.20 13.84
N ASN A 559 1.58 29.52 14.03
CA ASN A 559 2.67 30.46 13.86
C ASN A 559 2.68 31.43 15.05
N THR A 560 3.87 31.85 15.48
CA THR A 560 4.06 32.71 16.66
C THR A 560 4.81 33.97 16.26
N LEU A 561 4.30 35.12 16.69
CA LEU A 561 4.94 36.42 16.49
C LEU A 561 5.10 37.13 17.84
N ILE A 562 6.24 37.81 18.03
CA ILE A 562 6.47 38.71 19.16
C ILE A 562 6.39 40.14 18.62
N ILE A 563 5.53 40.94 19.23
CA ILE A 563 5.26 42.33 18.85
C ILE A 563 5.63 43.23 20.03
N GLU A 564 6.34 44.30 19.75
CA GLU A 564 6.60 45.38 20.70
C GLU A 564 5.51 46.45 20.55
N VAL A 565 4.84 46.77 21.64
CA VAL A 565 3.99 47.96 21.78
C VAL A 565 4.87 49.05 22.39
N PRO A 566 5.26 50.08 21.61
CA PRO A 566 6.12 51.13 22.12
C PRO A 566 5.44 51.92 23.23
N GLU A 567 6.25 52.46 24.14
CA GLU A 567 5.83 53.33 25.24
C GLU A 567 6.65 54.61 25.22
N ASN A 568 6.00 55.74 25.52
CA ASN A 568 6.68 57.02 25.64
C ASN A 568 7.53 57.06 26.92
N ASP A 569 8.71 57.68 26.84
CA ASP A 569 9.59 57.86 27.98
C ASP A 569 8.86 58.57 29.14
N ALA A 570 9.12 58.12 30.37
CA ALA A 570 8.60 58.74 31.58
C ALA A 570 8.93 60.23 31.65
N MET A 571 7.96 61.07 32.06
CA MET A 571 8.18 62.50 32.25
C MET A 571 8.89 62.75 33.58
N VAL A 572 10.14 63.21 33.51
CA VAL A 572 10.95 63.59 34.65
C VAL A 572 10.96 65.11 34.78
N VAL A 573 10.51 65.59 35.94
CA VAL A 573 10.47 67.01 36.30
C VAL A 573 11.58 67.28 37.31
N ASP A 574 12.50 68.17 36.94
CA ASP A 574 13.54 68.67 37.82
C ASP A 574 13.43 70.20 37.88
N GLY A 575 13.86 70.81 38.99
CA GLY A 575 13.75 72.24 39.15
C GLY A 575 14.81 72.84 40.04
N MET A 576 15.06 74.12 39.82
CA MET A 576 15.97 74.94 40.61
C MET A 576 15.18 76.05 41.28
N THR A 577 15.48 76.29 42.55
CA THR A 577 14.91 77.39 43.33
C THR A 577 15.96 78.47 43.59
N SER A 578 15.50 79.69 43.80
CA SER A 578 16.35 80.75 44.37
C SER A 578 16.50 80.55 45.88
N GLU A 579 17.72 80.70 46.39
CA GLU A 579 18.03 80.67 47.82
C GLU A 579 17.94 82.09 48.43
N CYS A 580 17.64 82.18 49.73
CA CYS A 580 17.66 83.42 50.53
C CYS A 580 16.78 84.55 49.95
N ILE A 581 15.47 84.29 49.82
CA ILE A 581 14.57 85.19 49.07
C ILE A 581 14.04 86.35 49.93
N ASN A 582 13.76 87.48 49.29
CA ASN A 582 13.10 88.64 49.91
C ASN A 582 11.77 88.92 49.19
N ASN A 583 10.84 87.96 49.24
CA ASN A 583 9.57 87.97 48.49
C ASN A 583 9.73 88.14 46.96
N ASN A 584 10.85 87.65 46.44
CA ASN A 584 11.23 87.72 45.04
C ASN A 584 11.74 86.38 44.51
N GLY A 585 11.29 85.27 45.11
CA GLY A 585 11.76 83.94 44.80
C GLY A 585 11.41 83.50 43.38
N THR A 586 12.20 82.57 42.85
CA THR A 586 12.03 82.00 41.52
C THR A 586 12.09 80.47 41.57
N ILE A 587 11.18 79.81 40.87
CA ILE A 587 11.22 78.37 40.59
C ILE A 587 11.38 78.21 39.08
N THR A 588 12.43 77.52 38.64
CA THR A 588 12.67 77.20 37.23
C THR A 588 12.67 75.69 37.04
N ILE A 589 11.84 75.22 36.11
CA ILE A 589 11.61 73.81 35.83
C ILE A 589 12.29 73.41 34.53
N SER A 590 12.88 72.23 34.53
CA SER A 590 13.34 71.51 33.34
C SER A 590 12.64 70.17 33.26
N THR A 591 12.13 69.82 32.08
CA THR A 591 11.42 68.57 31.83
C THR A 591 12.15 67.75 30.79
N ILE A 592 12.33 66.46 31.05
CA ILE A 592 12.88 65.47 30.11
C ILE A 592 11.89 64.30 30.03
N GLY A 593 11.72 63.71 28.85
CA GLY A 593 10.72 62.65 28.63
C GLY A 593 9.31 63.19 28.44
N GLY A 594 8.30 62.31 28.35
CA GLY A 594 6.95 62.69 27.92
C GLY A 594 6.91 63.20 26.47
N THR A 595 5.74 63.69 26.03
CA THR A 595 5.55 64.25 24.69
C THR A 595 5.39 65.78 24.73
N PRO A 596 6.37 66.56 24.25
CA PRO A 596 6.19 68.01 24.07
C PRO A 596 4.97 68.33 23.21
N GLU A 597 4.22 69.41 23.42
CA GLU A 597 4.40 70.59 24.27
C GLU A 597 4.03 70.38 25.76
N TYR A 598 4.67 71.11 26.68
CA TYR A 598 4.41 71.02 28.13
C TYR A 598 3.64 72.24 28.68
N GLN A 599 2.79 71.99 29.68
CA GLN A 599 2.11 72.99 30.50
C GLN A 599 2.54 72.82 31.96
N TYR A 600 3.00 73.90 32.58
CA TYR A 600 3.48 73.95 33.96
C TYR A 600 2.46 74.67 34.83
N ASN A 601 1.95 73.99 35.85
CA ASN A 601 0.99 74.54 36.81
C ASN A 601 1.67 74.65 38.19
N LEU A 602 1.94 75.86 38.65
CA LEU A 602 2.43 76.13 40.00
C LEU A 602 1.27 76.06 40.99
N ILE A 603 1.43 75.25 42.02
CA ILE A 603 0.45 74.96 43.06
C ILE A 603 1.02 75.43 44.40
N SER A 604 0.20 76.11 45.19
CA SER A 604 0.47 76.44 46.59
C SER A 604 -0.81 76.20 47.40
N ASP A 605 -0.70 75.60 48.58
CA ASP A 605 -1.83 75.18 49.42
C ASP A 605 -2.89 74.33 48.69
N GLY A 606 -2.46 73.50 47.73
CA GLY A 606 -3.33 72.62 46.93
C GLY A 606 -4.16 73.35 45.87
N VAL A 607 -3.86 74.62 45.58
CA VAL A 607 -4.52 75.42 44.54
C VAL A 607 -3.50 75.83 43.49
N THR A 608 -3.84 75.67 42.21
CA THR A 608 -3.03 76.23 41.11
C THR A 608 -3.09 77.76 41.15
N ILE A 609 -1.94 78.38 41.41
CA ILE A 609 -1.79 79.84 41.52
C ILE A 609 -1.25 80.48 40.24
N GLU A 610 -0.51 79.72 39.41
CA GLU A 610 -0.01 80.19 38.12
C GLU A 610 0.12 79.02 37.12
N THR A 611 -0.06 79.31 35.82
CA THR A 611 0.15 78.36 34.73
C THR A 611 0.93 79.03 33.60
N ASN A 612 1.94 78.36 33.06
CA ASN A 612 2.68 78.81 31.87
C ASN A 612 3.25 77.61 31.07
N ASN A 613 3.94 77.88 29.96
CA ASN A 613 4.57 76.85 29.12
C ASN A 613 6.11 76.90 29.17
N GLU A 614 6.67 77.82 29.98
CA GLU A 614 8.09 78.15 30.00
C GLU A 614 8.80 77.51 31.20
N GLY A 615 8.06 77.04 32.19
CA GLY A 615 8.58 76.43 33.41
C GLY A 615 9.23 77.43 34.36
N VAL A 616 9.03 78.74 34.21
CA VAL A 616 9.66 79.77 35.05
C VAL A 616 8.60 80.55 35.82
N PHE A 617 8.68 80.50 37.15
CA PHE A 617 7.82 81.23 38.08
C PHE A 617 8.66 82.23 38.88
N THR A 618 8.16 83.45 39.09
CA THR A 618 8.93 84.55 39.72
C THR A 618 8.07 85.36 40.67
N ASN A 619 8.71 86.12 41.58
CA ASN A 619 8.06 86.92 42.62
C ASN A 619 7.27 86.06 43.63
N LEU A 620 7.82 84.90 43.97
CA LEU A 620 7.25 84.00 44.96
C LEU A 620 7.70 84.40 46.38
N GLU A 621 6.79 84.28 47.33
CA GLU A 621 7.06 84.44 48.77
C GLU A 621 7.60 83.14 49.36
N GLU A 622 8.09 83.17 50.60
CA GLU A 622 8.50 81.95 51.31
C GLU A 622 7.33 80.96 51.42
N GLY A 623 7.63 79.66 51.33
CA GLY A 623 6.63 78.61 51.45
C GLY A 623 6.90 77.36 50.63
N GLU A 624 5.95 76.43 50.72
CA GLU A 624 5.93 75.18 49.98
C GLU A 624 5.14 75.34 48.68
N TYR A 625 5.72 74.86 47.59
CA TYR A 625 5.15 74.87 46.26
C TYR A 625 5.26 73.49 45.64
N SER A 626 4.32 73.13 44.78
CA SER A 626 4.51 72.04 43.83
C SER A 626 4.29 72.52 42.41
N VAL A 627 4.97 71.92 41.45
CA VAL A 627 4.73 72.17 40.03
C VAL A 627 4.25 70.89 39.38
N LEU A 628 2.98 70.90 38.95
CA LEU A 628 2.38 69.87 38.12
C LEU A 628 2.67 70.19 36.65
N VAL A 629 3.43 69.31 36.00
CA VAL A 629 3.72 69.38 34.57
C VAL A 629 2.78 68.44 33.84
N VAL A 630 2.19 68.93 32.75
CA VAL A 630 1.27 68.18 31.88
C VAL A 630 1.77 68.25 30.46
N ASP A 631 1.89 67.11 29.78
CA ASP A 631 2.36 67.05 28.39
C ASP A 631 1.21 67.12 27.35
N LEU A 632 1.52 67.00 26.06
CA LEU A 632 0.53 67.09 24.98
C LEU A 632 -0.55 65.98 25.04
N PHE A 633 -0.23 64.83 25.60
CA PHE A 633 -1.15 63.70 25.75
C PHE A 633 -1.80 63.64 27.14
N ALA A 634 -1.68 64.71 27.92
CA ALA A 634 -2.19 64.82 29.29
C ALA A 634 -1.54 63.82 30.28
N CYS A 635 -0.29 63.44 30.03
CA CYS A 635 0.53 62.75 31.02
C CYS A 635 0.98 63.76 32.08
N GLU A 636 0.86 63.39 33.36
CA GLU A 636 1.10 64.28 34.49
C GLU A 636 2.31 63.84 35.31
N SER A 637 3.12 64.80 35.78
CA SER A 637 4.24 64.57 36.72
C SER A 637 4.39 65.78 37.62
N GLU A 638 4.69 65.57 38.90
CA GLU A 638 4.71 66.63 39.92
C GLU A 638 6.04 66.64 40.67
N ALA A 639 6.56 67.84 40.94
CA ALA A 639 7.74 68.06 41.77
C ALA A 639 7.43 69.08 42.88
N GLU A 640 7.99 68.87 44.08
CA GLU A 640 7.82 69.73 45.25
C GLU A 640 9.05 70.61 45.47
N PHE A 641 8.84 71.86 45.91
CA PHE A 641 9.86 72.88 46.11
C PHE A 641 9.56 73.70 47.36
N THR A 642 10.60 73.98 48.15
CA THR A 642 10.52 74.87 49.31
C THR A 642 11.33 76.15 49.04
N LEU A 643 10.72 77.32 49.27
CA LEU A 643 11.41 78.61 49.23
C LEU A 643 11.56 79.19 50.64
N ASN A 644 12.79 79.56 51.01
CA ASN A 644 13.12 80.11 52.32
C ASN A 644 13.45 81.61 52.23
N ALA A 645 12.86 82.42 53.12
CA ALA A 645 13.22 83.83 53.24
C ALA A 645 14.66 84.02 53.73
N ALA A 646 15.25 85.17 53.42
CA ALA A 646 16.52 85.58 54.03
C ALA A 646 16.29 86.07 55.48
N PRO A 647 17.22 85.78 56.41
CA PRO A 647 17.14 86.31 57.76
C PRO A 647 17.33 87.82 57.76
N ILE A 648 16.74 88.52 58.74
CA ILE A 648 16.89 89.98 58.90
C ILE A 648 17.56 90.26 60.24
N ALA A 649 18.76 90.84 60.22
CA ALA A 649 19.55 91.14 61.41
C ALA A 649 19.05 92.40 62.13
N ASP A 650 18.79 92.29 63.43
CA ASP A 650 18.50 93.45 64.27
C ASP A 650 18.92 93.23 65.74
N PHE A 651 19.22 94.31 66.46
CA PHE A 651 19.50 94.25 67.89
C PHE A 651 19.22 95.55 68.65
N ASN A 652 19.18 95.47 69.97
CA ASN A 652 19.09 96.64 70.85
C ASN A 652 20.02 96.54 72.07
N THR A 653 20.25 97.66 72.77
CA THR A 653 20.99 97.76 74.03
C THR A 653 20.10 98.29 75.17
N ALA A 654 20.38 97.92 76.42
CA ALA A 654 19.54 98.29 77.56
C ALA A 654 19.44 99.81 77.85
N GLU A 655 18.25 100.23 78.31
CA GLU A 655 17.63 101.57 78.40
C GLU A 655 18.31 102.67 79.27
N TYR A 656 19.62 102.66 79.51
CA TYR A 656 20.24 103.82 80.18
C TYR A 656 20.57 104.92 79.16
N GLU A 657 20.11 106.15 79.42
CA GLU A 657 20.33 107.33 78.56
C GLU A 657 21.83 107.60 78.31
N PHE A 658 22.71 107.05 79.14
CA PHE A 658 24.16 107.04 78.97
C PHE A 658 24.77 105.74 79.51
N MET A 659 25.75 105.19 78.81
CA MET A 659 26.55 104.04 79.25
C MET A 659 27.91 104.53 79.77
N LEU A 660 28.40 103.94 80.87
CA LEU A 660 29.62 104.38 81.54
C LEU A 660 30.76 103.38 81.34
N SER A 661 31.98 103.88 81.16
CA SER A 661 33.19 103.06 81.15
C SER A 661 33.30 102.26 82.44
N ASN A 662 33.82 101.03 82.34
CA ASN A 662 33.94 100.06 83.43
C ASN A 662 32.60 99.50 83.96
N THR A 663 31.53 99.60 83.15
CA THR A 663 30.22 98.95 83.42
C THR A 663 29.79 98.07 82.24
N PRO A 664 29.38 96.81 82.44
CA PRO A 664 28.95 95.94 81.33
C PRO A 664 27.72 96.49 80.60
N THR A 665 27.78 96.51 79.27
CA THR A 665 26.67 96.81 78.35
C THR A 665 26.08 95.51 77.84
N ASN A 666 24.77 95.31 77.98
CA ASN A 666 24.07 94.12 77.49
C ASN A 666 23.40 94.40 76.14
N PHE A 667 23.50 93.43 75.23
CA PHE A 667 22.88 93.44 73.90
C PHE A 667 21.77 92.39 73.83
N THR A 668 20.69 92.71 73.11
CA THR A 668 19.56 91.81 72.87
C THR A 668 19.33 91.68 71.38
N ASP A 669 19.36 90.44 70.89
CA ASP A 669 19.02 90.08 69.51
C ASP A 669 17.52 90.30 69.24
N LEU A 670 17.23 90.93 68.10
CA LEU A 670 15.88 91.19 67.58
C LEU A 670 15.73 90.68 66.14
N SER A 671 16.67 89.86 65.68
CA SER A 671 16.68 89.35 64.33
C SER A 671 15.43 88.53 64.01
N ILE A 672 14.95 88.64 62.76
CA ILE A 672 13.73 87.99 62.29
C ILE A 672 14.13 86.89 61.32
N ASP A 673 13.98 85.65 61.79
CA ASP A 673 13.95 84.41 61.00
C ASP A 673 13.46 83.29 61.94
N VAL A 674 12.86 82.24 61.40
CA VAL A 674 12.45 81.06 62.19
C VAL A 674 13.63 80.12 62.49
N ASN A 675 14.71 80.17 61.72
CA ASN A 675 15.78 79.17 61.70
C ASN A 675 17.21 79.76 61.86
N ILE A 676 17.39 80.87 62.58
CA ILE A 676 18.74 81.43 62.85
C ILE A 676 19.61 80.37 63.54
N SER A 677 20.76 80.06 62.94
CA SER A 677 21.68 79.01 63.38
C SER A 677 22.97 79.56 64.02
N ALA A 678 23.36 80.80 63.68
CA ALA A 678 24.55 81.46 64.22
C ALA A 678 24.35 82.98 64.43
N TRP A 679 25.02 83.51 65.48
CA TRP A 679 25.17 84.94 65.76
C TRP A 679 26.66 85.26 65.88
N GLU A 680 27.12 86.35 65.27
CA GLU A 680 28.48 86.86 65.39
C GLU A 680 28.42 88.36 65.70
N TRP A 681 28.98 88.74 66.85
CA TRP A 681 29.01 90.11 67.34
C TRP A 681 30.42 90.66 67.28
N ASP A 682 30.58 91.87 66.77
CA ASP A 682 31.78 92.71 66.94
C ASP A 682 31.37 93.98 67.68
N PHE A 683 31.94 94.21 68.87
CA PHE A 683 31.60 95.34 69.72
C PHE A 683 32.35 96.64 69.37
N GLY A 684 33.26 96.62 68.39
CA GLY A 684 33.98 97.79 67.91
C GLY A 684 35.14 98.26 68.81
N ASP A 685 35.39 97.57 69.92
CA ASP A 685 36.54 97.75 70.82
C ASP A 685 37.59 96.63 70.68
N GLY A 686 37.37 95.70 69.73
CA GLY A 686 38.19 94.51 69.49
C GLY A 686 37.68 93.24 70.19
N ASN A 687 36.62 93.32 70.99
CA ASN A 687 35.95 92.16 71.56
C ASN A 687 34.82 91.65 70.63
N THR A 688 34.59 90.34 70.64
CA THR A 688 33.54 89.67 69.87
C THR A 688 32.75 88.68 70.72
N SER A 689 31.59 88.23 70.24
CA SER A 689 30.79 87.17 70.87
C SER A 689 29.99 86.36 69.86
N ASN A 690 29.67 85.11 70.19
CA ASN A 690 28.77 84.25 69.40
C ASN A 690 27.49 83.87 70.16
N GLU A 691 27.25 84.48 71.32
CA GLU A 691 26.01 84.28 72.08
C GLU A 691 24.89 85.10 71.44
N GLN A 692 23.65 84.57 71.45
CA GLN A 692 22.49 85.32 70.94
C GLN A 692 22.28 86.65 71.67
N ASN A 693 22.49 86.72 72.99
CA ASN A 693 22.26 87.93 73.79
C ASN A 693 23.49 88.23 74.68
N PRO A 694 24.57 88.81 74.13
CA PRO A 694 25.84 88.94 74.84
C PRO A 694 25.93 90.21 75.70
N SER A 695 27.04 90.35 76.43
CA SER A 695 27.42 91.59 77.10
C SER A 695 28.88 91.94 76.82
N ASN A 696 29.22 93.24 76.78
CA ASN A 696 30.60 93.72 76.59
C ASN A 696 30.97 94.81 77.61
N LEU A 697 32.24 94.85 78.03
CA LEU A 697 32.76 95.81 79.01
C LEU A 697 33.75 96.79 78.35
N TYR A 698 33.32 98.03 78.17
CA TYR A 698 34.17 99.10 77.64
C TYR A 698 34.97 99.75 78.78
N THR A 699 36.31 99.74 78.69
CA THR A 699 37.19 100.31 79.72
C THR A 699 37.53 101.79 79.50
N GLU A 700 37.38 102.28 78.27
CA GLU A 700 37.64 103.67 77.89
C GLU A 700 36.34 104.35 77.43
N PRO A 701 36.15 105.64 77.71
CA PRO A 701 35.04 106.40 77.15
C PRO A 701 35.25 106.67 75.65
N GLY A 702 34.19 106.59 74.84
CA GLY A 702 34.27 106.74 73.39
C GLY A 702 33.00 106.32 72.65
N SER A 703 33.04 106.42 71.32
CA SER A 703 31.99 105.98 70.41
C SER A 703 32.39 104.64 69.79
N TYR A 704 31.50 103.65 69.86
CA TYR A 704 31.74 102.29 69.37
C TYR A 704 30.68 101.88 68.35
N TYR A 705 31.09 101.17 67.30
CA TYR A 705 30.16 100.61 66.31
C TYR A 705 30.04 99.11 66.53
N ILE A 706 28.81 98.67 66.84
CA ILE A 706 28.50 97.27 67.07
C ILE A 706 27.90 96.69 65.81
N THR A 707 28.46 95.57 65.39
CA THR A 707 28.02 94.81 64.23
C THR A 707 27.48 93.47 64.73
N LEU A 708 26.27 93.11 64.30
CA LEU A 708 25.70 91.77 64.46
C LEU A 708 25.53 91.17 63.07
N SER A 709 26.17 90.04 62.83
CA SER A 709 25.98 89.20 61.66
C SER A 709 25.27 87.92 62.08
N ILE A 710 24.23 87.53 61.37
CA ILE A 710 23.48 86.29 61.62
C ILE A 710 23.52 85.39 60.40
N THR A 711 23.42 84.09 60.64
CA THR A 711 23.27 83.06 59.60
C THR A 711 22.11 82.15 59.98
N ASP A 712 21.26 81.79 59.03
CA ASP A 712 20.23 80.76 59.22
C ASP A 712 20.77 79.33 59.00
N GLU A 713 19.92 78.32 59.14
CA GLU A 713 20.28 76.90 58.90
C GLU A 713 20.53 76.58 57.41
N TYR A 714 20.07 77.42 56.49
CA TYR A 714 20.26 77.27 55.04
C TYR A 714 21.51 78.00 54.51
N GLY A 715 22.22 78.72 55.39
CA GLY A 715 23.44 79.45 55.05
C GLY A 715 23.20 80.88 54.54
N CYS A 716 21.97 81.40 54.67
CA CYS A 716 21.65 82.78 54.37
C CYS A 716 22.14 83.70 55.49
N GLU A 717 22.75 84.83 55.12
CA GLU A 717 23.38 85.76 56.06
C GLU A 717 22.79 87.17 55.96
N ASP A 718 22.70 87.86 57.09
CA ASP A 718 22.43 89.30 57.13
C ASP A 718 23.26 90.00 58.23
N GLU A 719 23.52 91.30 58.04
CA GLU A 719 24.37 92.10 58.93
C GLU A 719 23.74 93.46 59.25
N ILE A 720 23.77 93.82 60.53
CA ILE A 720 23.33 95.13 61.02
C ILE A 720 24.43 95.81 61.84
N LYS A 721 24.59 97.13 61.67
CA LYS A 721 25.58 97.94 62.39
C LYS A 721 24.97 99.17 63.05
N LYS A 722 25.20 99.35 64.36
CA LYS A 722 24.69 100.50 65.14
C LYS A 722 25.79 101.15 66.00
N GLU A 723 25.70 102.46 66.19
CA GLU A 723 26.64 103.23 67.01
C GLU A 723 26.13 103.43 68.44
N ILE A 724 27.01 103.30 69.43
CA ILE A 724 26.73 103.64 70.85
C ILE A 724 27.80 104.56 71.45
N GLN A 725 27.46 105.22 72.57
CA GLN A 725 28.34 106.16 73.29
C GLN A 725 28.62 105.70 74.73
N ILE A 726 29.90 105.74 75.15
CA ILE A 726 30.39 105.38 76.50
C ILE A 726 31.05 106.62 77.17
N LEU A 727 30.68 106.97 78.42
CA LEU A 727 31.14 108.15 79.18
C LEU A 727 32.06 107.81 80.39
N GLN A 728 32.80 108.80 80.92
CA GLN A 728 33.79 108.67 82.03
C GLN A 728 33.19 108.53 83.45
N ASP A 729 33.96 107.99 84.42
CA ASP A 729 33.50 107.51 85.75
C ASP A 729 33.88 108.34 87.04
N TYR A 730 34.68 109.44 87.01
CA TYR A 730 35.04 110.27 88.21
C TYR A 730 35.11 111.82 88.01
N TYR A 731 35.14 112.64 89.11
CA TYR A 731 35.08 114.14 89.08
C TYR A 731 35.93 114.90 90.15
N SER A 732 36.55 116.05 89.81
CA SER A 732 37.34 116.95 90.73
C SER A 732 37.25 118.45 90.37
N TYR A 733 37.16 119.33 91.38
CA TYR A 733 37.15 120.80 91.23
C TYR A 733 37.81 121.52 92.42
N THR A 734 38.71 122.50 92.17
CA THR A 734 39.37 123.29 93.23
C THR A 734 39.18 124.80 93.01
N PRO A 735 38.69 125.59 94.01
CA PRO A 735 38.50 127.04 93.87
C PRO A 735 39.82 127.84 93.85
N ASP A 736 39.80 129.10 93.39
CA ASP A 736 40.99 129.93 93.14
C ASP A 736 41.09 131.23 93.99
N ILE A 737 40.03 131.58 94.73
CA ILE A 737 39.99 132.70 95.69
C ILE A 737 39.10 132.40 96.91
N PHE A 738 39.50 132.88 98.08
CA PHE A 738 38.66 132.85 99.29
C PHE A 738 38.83 134.10 100.17
N THR A 739 37.84 134.44 101.00
CA THR A 739 37.77 135.68 101.80
C THR A 739 37.45 135.35 103.26
N PRO A 740 38.47 135.18 104.13
CA PRO A 740 38.26 134.86 105.55
C PRO A 740 37.81 136.10 106.36
N ASN A 741 36.58 136.54 106.15
CA ASN A 741 35.94 137.68 106.84
C ASN A 741 34.92 137.24 107.91
N ASN A 742 34.72 135.94 108.05
CA ASN A 742 33.84 135.26 109.01
C ASN A 742 32.34 135.54 108.76
N ASP A 743 31.94 135.76 107.50
CA ASP A 743 30.55 135.99 107.07
C ASP A 743 29.76 134.69 106.77
N GLY A 744 30.42 133.54 106.84
CA GLY A 744 29.88 132.22 106.57
C GLY A 744 30.02 131.76 105.12
N VAL A 745 30.54 132.60 104.22
CA VAL A 745 30.66 132.32 102.79
C VAL A 745 32.12 132.42 102.37
N ASN A 746 32.67 131.30 101.88
CA ASN A 746 34.04 131.25 101.36
C ASN A 746 35.10 131.74 102.38
N ASP A 747 34.83 131.48 103.67
CA ASP A 747 35.73 131.78 104.78
C ASP A 747 36.92 130.83 104.86
N THR A 748 36.80 129.66 104.20
CA THR A 748 37.85 128.65 104.15
C THR A 748 38.08 128.18 102.72
N PHE A 749 39.33 127.87 102.41
CA PHE A 749 39.72 127.25 101.15
C PHE A 749 39.66 125.71 101.23
N ALA A 750 38.80 125.08 100.41
CA ALA A 750 38.68 123.62 100.26
C ALA A 750 38.25 123.21 98.83
N PRO A 751 38.81 122.13 98.24
CA PRO A 751 38.38 121.55 96.97
C PRO A 751 37.08 120.72 97.09
N SER A 752 36.45 120.40 95.94
CA SER A 752 35.28 119.53 95.79
C SER A 752 35.62 118.28 94.98
N LEU A 753 35.54 117.09 95.58
CA LEU A 753 35.92 115.81 94.95
C LEU A 753 34.76 114.79 95.01
N LEU A 754 34.56 113.99 93.96
CA LEU A 754 33.54 112.91 93.90
C LEU A 754 34.14 111.61 93.31
N ASN A 755 33.74 110.45 93.85
CA ASN A 755 34.28 109.12 93.53
C ASN A 755 35.80 108.97 93.82
N VAL A 756 36.25 109.55 94.94
CA VAL A 756 37.64 109.49 95.43
C VAL A 756 37.73 108.93 96.86
N ASP A 757 38.84 108.28 97.20
CA ASP A 757 39.15 107.80 98.55
C ASP A 757 39.65 108.95 99.43
N MET A 758 38.73 109.50 100.22
CA MET A 758 38.97 110.64 101.10
C MET A 758 40.02 110.40 102.19
N ASN A 759 40.37 109.15 102.51
CA ASN A 759 41.41 108.85 103.51
C ASN A 759 42.83 109.20 103.03
N THR A 760 43.00 109.38 101.72
CA THR A 760 44.27 109.71 101.10
C THR A 760 44.44 111.21 100.86
N TYR A 761 43.45 112.01 101.27
CA TYR A 761 43.42 113.44 101.08
C TYR A 761 44.50 114.16 101.90
N ASN A 762 45.32 114.96 101.24
CA ASN A 762 46.27 115.87 101.88
C ASN A 762 46.23 117.23 101.20
N LEU A 763 46.03 118.30 101.98
CA LEU A 763 46.08 119.68 101.52
C LEU A 763 47.17 120.45 102.27
N ARG A 764 48.03 121.12 101.51
CA ARG A 764 49.11 121.99 102.02
C ARG A 764 49.06 123.36 101.38
N ILE A 765 49.29 124.40 102.19
CA ILE A 765 49.34 125.81 101.76
C ILE A 765 50.68 126.43 102.11
N TYR A 766 51.24 127.19 101.17
CA TYR A 766 52.54 127.85 101.27
C TYR A 766 52.42 129.36 101.05
N ASP A 767 53.17 130.16 101.82
CA ASP A 767 53.32 131.60 101.59
C ASP A 767 54.10 131.90 100.30
N ARG A 768 54.17 133.17 99.90
CA ARG A 768 54.86 133.60 98.68
C ARG A 768 56.36 133.24 98.63
N TRP A 769 56.96 132.93 99.77
CA TRP A 769 58.38 132.54 99.89
C TRP A 769 58.55 131.02 99.96
N GLY A 770 57.47 130.25 99.82
CA GLY A 770 57.47 128.80 99.85
C GLY A 770 57.48 128.20 101.26
N LYS A 771 57.27 129.01 102.30
CA LYS A 771 57.17 128.51 103.67
C LYS A 771 55.75 127.99 103.89
N GLU A 772 55.63 126.76 104.40
CA GLU A 772 54.33 126.18 104.76
C GLU A 772 53.65 127.00 105.86
N VAL A 773 52.41 127.38 105.60
CA VAL A 773 51.57 128.14 106.54
C VAL A 773 50.40 127.31 107.07
N PHE A 774 49.98 126.27 106.34
CA PHE A 774 48.90 125.37 106.74
C PHE A 774 49.06 123.98 106.13
N GLU A 775 48.67 122.95 106.87
CA GLU A 775 48.58 121.56 106.42
C GLU A 775 47.41 120.87 107.10
N THR A 776 46.65 120.07 106.33
CA THR A 776 45.59 119.17 106.80
C THR A 776 45.58 117.87 106.01
N ASN A 777 45.24 116.77 106.69
CA ASN A 777 44.90 115.48 106.06
C ASN A 777 43.39 115.19 106.11
N SER A 778 42.58 116.17 106.52
CA SER A 778 41.14 116.04 106.65
C SER A 778 40.47 116.93 105.61
N TYR A 779 39.64 116.32 104.76
CA TYR A 779 38.84 117.00 103.75
C TYR A 779 37.85 118.00 104.37
N GLU A 780 37.40 117.73 105.60
CA GLU A 780 36.47 118.59 106.35
C GLU A 780 37.11 119.88 106.88
N ILE A 781 38.44 120.01 106.85
CA ILE A 781 39.15 121.16 107.40
C ILE A 781 39.71 121.99 106.24
N GLY A 782 39.04 123.10 105.92
CA GLY A 782 39.56 124.11 105.00
C GLY A 782 40.54 125.07 105.70
N TRP A 783 41.40 125.74 104.92
CA TRP A 783 42.30 126.76 105.46
C TRP A 783 41.59 128.11 105.62
N ASP A 784 41.61 128.69 106.83
CA ASP A 784 40.90 129.93 107.18
C ASP A 784 41.77 131.19 107.11
N GLY A 785 42.95 131.09 106.49
CA GLY A 785 43.88 132.22 106.35
C GLY A 785 44.77 132.52 107.57
N LYS A 786 44.69 131.71 108.64
CA LYS A 786 45.51 131.89 109.85
C LYS A 786 46.71 130.94 109.90
N LEU A 787 47.73 131.31 110.67
CA LEU A 787 48.80 130.41 111.13
C LEU A 787 48.29 129.52 112.28
N LYS A 788 49.03 128.43 112.56
CA LYS A 788 48.70 127.49 113.67
C LYS A 788 48.65 128.15 115.05
N ASP A 789 49.32 129.28 115.25
CA ASP A 789 49.27 130.06 116.50
C ASP A 789 48.05 130.99 116.59
N GLY A 790 47.16 130.96 115.59
CA GLY A 790 45.96 131.76 115.50
C GLY A 790 46.17 133.16 114.92
N SER A 791 47.41 133.53 114.55
CA SER A 791 47.68 134.83 113.95
C SER A 791 47.20 134.89 112.49
N MET A 792 46.49 135.97 112.15
CA MET A 792 45.97 136.19 110.80
C MET A 792 47.10 136.57 109.85
N LEU A 793 47.20 135.89 108.71
CA LEU A 793 48.15 136.24 107.68
C LEU A 793 47.66 137.46 106.85
N PRO A 794 48.58 138.24 106.26
CA PRO A 794 48.19 139.35 105.40
C PRO A 794 47.51 138.84 104.12
N PRO A 795 46.54 139.58 103.54
CA PRO A 795 46.02 139.29 102.21
C PRO A 795 47.16 139.16 101.20
N ASP A 796 47.22 138.01 100.53
CA ASP A 796 48.31 137.62 99.66
C ASP A 796 47.89 136.46 98.74
N VAL A 797 48.73 136.14 97.76
CA VAL A 797 48.60 134.91 96.96
C VAL A 797 49.42 133.80 97.60
N TYR A 798 48.74 132.69 97.89
CA TYR A 798 49.33 131.47 98.41
C TYR A 798 49.31 130.40 97.32
N SER A 799 50.10 129.35 97.51
CA SER A 799 50.08 128.17 96.63
C SER A 799 49.58 126.97 97.39
N TYR A 800 48.77 126.13 96.72
CA TYR A 800 48.25 124.91 97.30
C TYR A 800 48.75 123.66 96.57
N LYS A 801 48.78 122.56 97.30
CA LYS A 801 48.96 121.21 96.75
C LYS A 801 47.94 120.28 97.39
N ILE A 802 47.20 119.56 96.54
CA ILE A 802 46.23 118.54 96.93
C ILE A 802 46.69 117.19 96.36
N ILE A 803 46.60 116.14 97.18
CA ILE A 803 46.84 114.76 96.76
C ILE A 803 45.66 113.91 97.26
N TYR A 804 45.11 113.04 96.39
CA TYR A 804 44.08 112.05 96.72
C TYR A 804 44.14 110.85 95.76
N LYS A 805 43.49 109.74 96.08
CA LYS A 805 43.30 108.59 95.18
C LYS A 805 41.85 108.50 94.70
N THR A 806 41.59 108.07 93.47
CA THR A 806 40.23 107.68 93.05
C THR A 806 39.77 106.45 93.83
N ASN A 807 38.47 106.11 93.84
CA ASN A 807 37.99 104.84 94.44
C ASN A 807 38.61 103.59 93.81
N LEU A 808 39.16 103.71 92.60
CA LEU A 808 39.92 102.66 91.91
C LEU A 808 41.41 102.63 92.30
N GLY A 809 41.85 103.48 93.23
CA GLY A 809 43.19 103.49 93.80
C GLY A 809 44.24 104.30 93.03
N GLU A 810 43.85 105.01 91.96
CA GLU A 810 44.76 105.87 91.19
C GLU A 810 45.11 107.15 91.93
N GLU A 811 46.39 107.44 92.15
CA GLU A 811 46.86 108.68 92.77
C GLU A 811 46.75 109.88 91.82
N LYS A 812 45.99 110.89 92.22
CA LYS A 812 45.87 112.19 91.55
C LYS A 812 46.56 113.27 92.39
N LYS A 813 47.25 114.19 91.69
CA LYS A 813 47.98 115.31 92.28
C LYS A 813 47.56 116.60 91.61
N GLU A 814 47.08 117.55 92.39
CA GLU A 814 46.69 118.88 91.92
C GLU A 814 47.53 119.95 92.63
N THR A 815 47.96 120.96 91.87
CA THR A 815 48.69 122.11 92.40
C THR A 815 48.17 123.37 91.76
N GLY A 816 48.02 124.44 92.54
CA GLY A 816 47.52 125.71 92.03
C GLY A 816 47.87 126.89 92.94
N LYS A 817 47.36 128.07 92.59
CA LYS A 817 47.47 129.30 93.38
C LYS A 817 46.10 129.66 93.92
N ILE A 818 46.06 130.15 95.14
CA ILE A 818 44.85 130.58 95.85
C ILE A 818 45.08 132.01 96.34
N THR A 819 44.16 132.91 96.00
CA THR A 819 44.21 134.30 96.50
C THR A 819 43.43 134.39 97.80
N MET A 820 44.07 134.89 98.87
CA MET A 820 43.38 135.24 100.12
C MET A 820 43.06 136.74 100.10
N ALA A 821 41.80 137.09 99.89
CA ALA A 821 41.30 138.46 99.90
C ALA A 821 40.84 138.87 101.32
N ARG A 822 40.68 140.18 101.57
CA ARG A 822 40.15 140.69 102.85
C ARG A 822 38.80 141.35 102.66
#